data_AF-A0A5N9ACT7-F1
#
_entry.id   AF-A0A5N9ACT7-F1
#
_cell.length_a   1.000
_cell.length_b   1.000
_cell.length_c   1.000
_cell.angle_alpha   90.00
_cell.angle_beta   90.00
_cell.angle_gamma   90.00
#
_symmetry.space_group_name_H-M   'P 1'
#
loop_
_entity.id
_entity.type
_entity.pdbx_description
1 polymer ?
#
loop_
_entity_poly.entity_id
_entity_poly.type
_entity_poly.pdbx_seq_one_letter_code
_entity_poly.pdbx_strand_id
1 'polypeptide(L)'
;MKKNKNITAYSIQDFSQCQHKTWLDFLEPPKDFSKNYDPWLEIIRKIGIEHEKNYLDELRKSENIYEIDKNLSFEEKENLTDKAIKRNEKIIYQPYLRYKKFTGSPDFLVFKDNYYEPWDVKSAFRLKPENILQLCHYSYILDKKYSLLPNSGKIILRDQSSHDIEIGKYYEYFLNIKNRILDFINSQNEIPEASKCNLCNVCDYKLLCESNWKKEDHLNQVANIKKNQIKFLQNQNIDTLEKLSTIDSNIQIKGINKNSLEILKLQSSLQFHERNTKKLEYKIIFDQKKEISDPNKLIGFEILPEPSHNDLFFDIEGYPMYFDENSKSSGLEYLFGIYYRSFGQETFLKFVAINHEEEKKAFEDLIDFIFSHLKKYKDAHIYHYNAYEETALKKLSQKYETKIFEVDFILREKKLIDLFKVVKDSLLISAENYKLKTIEKFYQINREEDISSGQDSLVAFEKYLDSGHDEILEEIILYNKQDCKSLIYLQNWLNEIKPKHINFNKKDLIDEKISESNLEQIQIEKNLSLTIENLDESEKEIKPILDQLNFYNRKEQRPDWWSFFSNKEKDTEDLIEDNNCIGGLNLTNESNDGNFKILNFKYPEQITKMKPGDTVLDQNGENSSRILSVDYKNFEVKIRLGKNKIPPLSLTPSQPLNTKSIDNAVAEFIKDYSYKNSYPAIKSLLHKKDTSYKGKIEFNNSIEAIKNRIKNMNNSYIVMQGPPGTGKSYTSSRIILDLIESNYRIAIVCHSHKAIINLIKSIDDFAIESKVSFKGIYKSSSGKTDHQFSNIQIGDTNKVNVKDYQLVAGTTWALSNSNHRINSKEDKNFDYIFFDEAGQMSISKVIASSLSAKNIVLIGDHMQLPQPTTGNIEGESSLSPIEYLISEKNTISNDKGIFLDKSYRMHSSVCEFISDSFYEKRLDSDILNKNQKIIINNKEINNGIFVADINHSDYSVQNIEEAHFTKNIYEKLINNTWINRENKKKKITQKDILVVSPFNAQVNLIKEEIPEAQVGTIDNFQGQEAPIVIVSYTSSDPENIPRGSDFFFDFRRLNVSISRAKCLAIILLNSKLLNFYCSSIEDMERLNYFCKLNSLDNNIDKLINTLD
;
A
#
# COMPACT_ATOMS: atom_id res chain seq x y z
N MET A 1 -4.08 44.44 19.91
CA MET A 1 -5.11 43.39 19.74
C MET A 1 -4.58 42.38 18.72
N LYS A 2 -4.23 41.15 19.15
CA LYS A 2 -3.84 40.07 18.22
C LYS A 2 -5.02 39.83 17.26
N LYS A 3 -4.87 40.13 15.95
CA LYS A 3 -5.86 39.73 14.95
C LYS A 3 -5.88 38.19 14.97
N ASN A 4 -6.91 37.59 15.54
CA ASN A 4 -7.08 36.13 15.51
C ASN A 4 -7.26 35.71 14.05
N LYS A 5 -6.24 35.10 13.46
CA LYS A 5 -6.30 34.49 12.12
C LYS A 5 -7.46 33.48 12.08
N ASN A 6 -8.19 33.40 10.96
CA ASN A 6 -9.24 32.41 10.77
C ASN A 6 -8.63 31.04 10.45
N ILE A 7 -9.34 29.97 10.83
CA ILE A 7 -8.97 28.59 10.51
C ILE A 7 -9.53 28.27 9.11
N THR A 8 -8.63 28.03 8.17
CA THR A 8 -8.96 27.66 6.78
C THR A 8 -8.67 26.17 6.55
N ALA A 9 -9.07 25.65 5.39
CA ALA A 9 -8.68 24.30 4.97
C ALA A 9 -7.14 24.12 4.97
N TYR A 10 -6.39 25.11 4.49
CA TYR A 10 -4.93 25.12 4.55
C TYR A 10 -4.40 25.03 5.98
N SER A 11 -5.04 25.73 6.93
CA SER A 11 -4.64 25.65 8.35
C SER A 11 -4.75 24.23 8.92
N ILE A 12 -5.77 23.46 8.49
CA ILE A 12 -5.95 22.05 8.88
C ILE A 12 -4.86 21.17 8.27
N GLN A 13 -4.59 21.35 6.97
CA GLN A 13 -3.55 20.64 6.24
C GLN A 13 -2.15 20.92 6.83
N ASP A 14 -1.82 22.19 7.02
CA ASP A 14 -0.55 22.64 7.57
C ASP A 14 -0.30 22.07 8.97
N PHE A 15 -1.32 22.08 9.84
CA PHE A 15 -1.20 21.54 11.20
C PHE A 15 -0.92 20.04 11.21
N SER A 16 -1.48 19.29 10.25
CA SER A 16 -1.23 17.86 10.13
C SER A 16 0.22 17.52 9.75
N GLN A 17 0.93 18.45 9.09
CA GLN A 17 2.33 18.28 8.68
C GLN A 17 3.33 18.96 9.62
N CYS A 18 3.03 20.16 10.11
CA CYS A 18 3.94 21.00 10.87
C CYS A 18 3.20 21.87 11.92
N GLN A 19 3.23 21.43 13.18
CA GLN A 19 2.65 22.19 14.29
C GLN A 19 3.38 23.53 14.52
N HIS A 20 4.70 23.60 14.24
CA HIS A 20 5.48 24.82 14.36
C HIS A 20 4.98 25.93 13.41
N LYS A 21 4.59 25.58 12.18
CA LYS A 21 3.97 26.55 11.26
C LYS A 21 2.65 27.07 11.82
N THR A 22 1.80 26.19 12.34
CA THR A 22 0.53 26.60 12.98
C THR A 22 0.76 27.50 14.19
N TRP A 23 1.81 27.23 14.98
CA TRP A 23 2.20 28.10 16.09
C TRP A 23 2.61 29.50 15.62
N LEU A 24 3.44 29.61 14.58
CA LEU A 24 3.77 30.89 13.94
C LEU A 24 2.53 31.58 13.36
N ASP A 25 1.60 30.83 12.77
CA ASP A 25 0.42 31.40 12.13
C ASP A 25 -0.61 32.00 13.13
N PHE A 26 -0.79 31.37 14.29
CA PHE A 26 -1.90 31.70 15.21
C PHE A 26 -1.45 32.25 16.57
N LEU A 27 -0.30 31.82 17.10
CA LEU A 27 0.11 32.12 18.48
C LEU A 27 1.18 33.22 18.52
N GLU A 28 2.21 33.10 17.67
CA GLU A 28 3.34 34.03 17.59
C GLU A 28 3.77 34.35 16.14
N PRO A 29 2.98 35.15 15.41
CA PRO A 29 3.34 35.56 14.07
C PRO A 29 4.56 36.49 14.06
N PRO A 30 5.63 36.14 13.31
CA PRO A 30 6.79 37.00 13.20
C PRO A 30 6.40 38.32 12.53
N LYS A 31 6.95 39.44 13.04
CA LYS A 31 6.64 40.77 12.51
C LYS A 31 7.26 41.01 11.14
N ASP A 32 8.51 40.58 10.97
CA ASP A 32 9.30 40.71 9.73
C ASP A 32 10.11 39.43 9.50
N PHE A 33 9.98 38.82 8.32
CA PHE A 33 10.80 37.69 7.87
C PHE A 33 10.86 37.63 6.34
N SER A 34 11.92 37.04 5.79
CA SER A 34 12.02 36.80 4.34
C SER A 34 11.17 35.59 3.96
N LYS A 35 10.17 35.81 3.12
CA LYS A 35 9.36 34.71 2.58
C LYS A 35 10.16 33.88 1.60
N ASN A 36 9.94 32.57 1.62
CA ASN A 36 10.41 31.69 0.55
C ASN A 36 9.63 32.02 -0.74
N TYR A 37 10.30 32.57 -1.75
CA TYR A 37 9.72 32.81 -3.08
C TYR A 37 10.21 31.72 -4.03
N ASP A 38 9.26 30.99 -4.62
CA ASP A 38 9.53 29.95 -5.61
C ASP A 38 8.75 30.28 -6.90
N PRO A 39 9.41 30.69 -8.00
CA PRO A 39 8.76 31.00 -9.27
C PRO A 39 7.88 29.86 -9.80
N TRP A 40 8.22 28.61 -9.50
CA TRP A 40 7.43 27.44 -9.88
C TRP A 40 6.02 27.44 -9.24
N LEU A 41 5.90 27.92 -8.00
CA LEU A 41 4.60 28.00 -7.31
C LEU A 41 3.67 29.05 -7.95
N GLU A 42 4.22 30.14 -8.47
CA GLU A 42 3.45 31.15 -9.20
C GLU A 42 2.92 30.59 -10.53
N ILE A 43 3.70 29.77 -11.24
CA ILE A 43 3.25 29.07 -12.45
C ILE A 43 2.09 28.13 -12.12
N ILE A 44 2.22 27.30 -11.08
CA ILE A 44 1.15 26.39 -10.64
C ILE A 44 -0.13 27.17 -10.32
N ARG A 45 -0.01 28.36 -9.71
CA ARG A 45 -1.15 29.22 -9.38
C ARG A 45 -1.81 29.81 -10.62
N LYS A 46 -1.03 30.29 -11.60
CA LYS A 46 -1.53 30.80 -12.89
C LYS A 46 -2.32 29.70 -13.63
N ILE A 47 -1.75 28.51 -13.74
CA ILE A 47 -2.41 27.34 -14.35
C ILE A 47 -3.72 27.01 -13.65
N GLY A 48 -3.76 27.07 -12.31
CA GLY A 48 -4.98 26.82 -11.53
C GLY A 48 -6.10 27.81 -11.82
N ILE A 49 -5.78 29.12 -11.89
CA ILE A 49 -6.76 30.17 -12.20
C ILE A 49 -7.32 30.00 -13.62
N GLU A 50 -6.47 29.66 -14.57
CA GLU A 50 -6.89 29.42 -15.96
C GLU A 50 -7.81 28.21 -16.08
N HIS A 51 -7.47 27.10 -15.41
CA HIS A 51 -8.30 25.90 -15.38
C HIS A 51 -9.67 26.14 -14.73
N GLU A 52 -9.70 26.85 -13.59
CA GLU A 52 -10.95 27.28 -12.92
C GLU A 52 -11.85 28.10 -13.86
N LYS A 53 -11.26 29.05 -14.60
CA LYS A 53 -11.98 29.88 -15.56
C LYS A 53 -12.52 29.08 -16.74
N ASN A 54 -11.71 28.17 -17.29
CA ASN A 54 -12.15 27.32 -18.41
C ASN A 54 -13.34 26.44 -17.99
N TYR A 55 -13.31 25.85 -16.80
CA TYR A 55 -14.43 25.07 -16.28
C TYR A 55 -15.68 25.92 -16.01
N LEU A 56 -15.54 27.15 -15.50
CA LEU A 56 -16.65 28.10 -15.38
C LEU A 56 -17.28 28.41 -16.73
N ASP A 57 -16.47 28.68 -17.76
CA ASP A 57 -16.95 29.01 -19.11
C ASP A 57 -17.66 27.81 -19.77
N GLU A 58 -17.30 26.58 -19.42
CA GLU A 58 -18.06 25.38 -19.81
C GLU A 58 -19.41 25.29 -19.10
N LEU A 59 -19.45 25.46 -17.78
CA LEU A 59 -20.70 25.42 -17.01
C LEU A 59 -21.71 26.48 -17.48
N ARG A 60 -21.23 27.67 -17.86
CA ARG A 60 -22.06 28.76 -18.40
C ARG A 60 -22.81 28.37 -19.69
N LYS A 61 -22.32 27.37 -20.44
CA LYS A 61 -22.99 26.89 -21.66
C LYS A 61 -24.27 26.10 -21.36
N SER A 62 -24.35 25.46 -20.19
CA SER A 62 -25.43 24.54 -19.84
C SER A 62 -26.30 24.99 -18.67
N GLU A 63 -25.79 25.87 -17.79
CA GLU A 63 -26.43 26.19 -16.52
C GLU A 63 -26.40 27.70 -16.22
N ASN A 64 -27.40 28.17 -15.45
CA ASN A 64 -27.38 29.53 -14.93
C ASN A 64 -26.59 29.58 -13.61
N ILE A 65 -25.64 30.50 -13.49
CA ILE A 65 -24.67 30.56 -12.39
C ILE A 65 -24.82 31.87 -11.63
N TYR A 66 -24.97 31.80 -10.30
CA TYR A 66 -24.92 32.96 -9.43
C TYR A 66 -23.47 33.30 -9.09
N GLU A 67 -22.92 34.33 -9.74
CA GLU A 67 -21.51 34.71 -9.58
C GLU A 67 -21.33 35.78 -8.49
N ILE A 68 -20.39 35.52 -7.57
CA ILE A 68 -19.99 36.47 -6.54
C ILE A 68 -18.62 37.07 -6.93
N ASP A 69 -18.54 38.40 -7.01
CA ASP A 69 -17.31 39.09 -7.42
C ASP A 69 -16.16 38.84 -6.43
N LYS A 70 -15.02 38.35 -6.95
CA LYS A 70 -13.79 38.06 -6.21
C LYS A 70 -13.20 39.30 -5.51
N ASN A 71 -13.52 40.52 -5.96
CA ASN A 71 -12.98 41.77 -5.41
C ASN A 71 -13.75 42.31 -4.20
N LEU A 72 -14.92 41.74 -3.87
CA LEU A 72 -15.72 42.16 -2.72
C LEU A 72 -15.04 41.84 -1.38
N SER A 73 -15.41 42.56 -0.34
CA SER A 73 -14.97 42.24 1.02
C SER A 73 -15.51 40.87 1.47
N PHE A 74 -14.81 40.20 2.38
CA PHE A 74 -15.26 38.89 2.89
C PHE A 74 -16.66 38.92 3.52
N GLU A 75 -17.04 40.04 4.14
CA GLU A 75 -18.37 40.21 4.74
C GLU A 75 -19.47 40.35 3.67
N GLU A 76 -19.20 41.08 2.58
CA GLU A 76 -20.12 41.19 1.45
C GLU A 76 -20.30 39.84 0.74
N LYS A 77 -19.20 39.10 0.52
CA LYS A 77 -19.25 37.76 -0.09
C LYS A 77 -20.07 36.78 0.75
N GLU A 78 -19.89 36.79 2.07
CA GLU A 78 -20.71 35.95 2.97
C GLU A 78 -22.19 36.29 2.85
N ASN A 79 -22.55 37.58 2.89
CA ASN A 79 -23.93 38.03 2.79
C ASN A 79 -24.59 37.64 1.46
N LEU A 80 -23.84 37.70 0.36
CA LEU A 80 -24.32 37.25 -0.95
C LEU A 80 -24.47 35.73 -1.02
N THR A 81 -23.52 34.99 -0.43
CA THR A 81 -23.58 33.53 -0.33
C THR A 81 -24.80 33.08 0.48
N ASP A 82 -25.07 33.71 1.62
CA ASP A 82 -26.23 33.42 2.47
C ASP A 82 -27.56 33.69 1.75
N LYS A 83 -27.62 34.75 0.93
CA LYS A 83 -28.80 35.05 0.11
C LYS A 83 -29.00 34.02 -0.99
N ALA A 84 -27.94 33.60 -1.66
CA ALA A 84 -27.98 32.61 -2.73
C ALA A 84 -28.41 31.23 -2.20
N ILE A 85 -27.83 30.78 -1.08
CA ILE A 85 -28.22 29.53 -0.43
C ILE A 85 -29.71 29.54 -0.05
N LYS A 86 -30.20 30.62 0.57
CA LYS A 86 -31.63 30.78 0.94
C LYS A 86 -32.58 30.77 -0.27
N ARG A 87 -32.10 31.13 -1.45
CA ARG A 87 -32.88 31.12 -2.70
C ARG A 87 -32.80 29.79 -3.43
N ASN A 88 -32.03 28.82 -2.93
CA ASN A 88 -31.75 27.56 -3.60
C ASN A 88 -31.20 27.78 -5.02
N GLU A 89 -30.29 28.75 -5.18
CA GLU A 89 -29.59 28.96 -6.44
C GLU A 89 -28.86 27.66 -6.84
N LYS A 90 -29.07 27.22 -8.09
CA LYS A 90 -28.59 25.90 -8.52
C LYS A 90 -27.07 25.77 -8.45
N ILE A 91 -26.34 26.80 -8.89
CA ILE A 91 -24.89 26.89 -8.85
C ILE A 91 -24.49 28.27 -8.34
N ILE A 92 -23.62 28.31 -7.33
CA ILE A 92 -23.03 29.53 -6.77
C ILE A 92 -21.54 29.50 -7.05
N TYR A 93 -21.02 30.46 -7.80
CA TYR A 93 -19.59 30.59 -8.10
C TYR A 93 -18.93 31.60 -7.16
N GLN A 94 -17.76 31.24 -6.62
CA GLN A 94 -16.99 31.99 -5.62
C GLN A 94 -17.72 32.32 -4.30
N PRO A 95 -18.45 31.36 -3.69
CA PRO A 95 -19.04 31.54 -2.37
C PRO A 95 -17.98 31.76 -1.27
N TYR A 96 -18.40 32.45 -0.22
CA TYR A 96 -17.61 32.61 1.00
C TYR A 96 -18.37 32.07 2.21
N LEU A 97 -17.85 30.98 2.77
CA LEU A 97 -18.42 30.26 3.91
C LEU A 97 -17.69 30.67 5.19
N ARG A 98 -18.45 30.93 6.27
CA ARG A 98 -17.91 31.25 7.59
C ARG A 98 -18.76 30.67 8.71
N TYR A 99 -18.16 29.93 9.63
CA TYR A 99 -18.78 29.49 10.89
C TYR A 99 -17.81 29.71 12.05
N LYS A 100 -18.14 30.63 12.96
CA LYS A 100 -17.22 31.09 14.02
C LYS A 100 -15.88 31.52 13.41
N LYS A 101 -14.76 30.89 13.81
CA LYS A 101 -13.41 31.14 13.28
C LYS A 101 -13.08 30.34 12.02
N PHE A 102 -13.95 29.42 11.59
CA PHE A 102 -13.72 28.59 10.41
C PHE A 102 -14.22 29.32 9.16
N THR A 103 -13.38 29.41 8.14
CA THR A 103 -13.72 30.05 6.87
C THR A 103 -13.30 29.21 5.68
N GLY A 104 -13.99 29.33 4.55
CA GLY A 104 -13.67 28.61 3.33
C GLY A 104 -14.30 29.26 2.10
N SER A 105 -13.71 29.02 0.92
CA SER A 105 -14.22 29.50 -0.35
C SER A 105 -14.08 28.39 -1.38
N PRO A 106 -15.03 27.44 -1.44
CA PRO A 106 -15.08 26.52 -2.57
C PRO A 106 -15.26 27.31 -3.86
N ASP A 107 -14.78 26.78 -4.98
CA ASP A 107 -14.96 27.45 -6.27
C ASP A 107 -16.44 27.49 -6.66
N PHE A 108 -17.15 26.38 -6.41
CA PHE A 108 -18.59 26.29 -6.62
C PHE A 108 -19.33 25.61 -5.45
N LEU A 109 -20.58 26.01 -5.23
CA LEU A 109 -21.58 25.25 -4.48
C LEU A 109 -22.71 24.87 -5.42
N VAL A 110 -23.04 23.57 -5.48
CA VAL A 110 -24.07 23.04 -6.38
C VAL A 110 -25.21 22.43 -5.58
N PHE A 111 -26.44 22.88 -5.84
CA PHE A 111 -27.63 22.36 -5.16
C PHE A 111 -28.11 21.05 -5.82
N LYS A 112 -28.15 19.96 -5.04
CA LYS A 112 -28.55 18.62 -5.48
C LYS A 112 -29.25 17.87 -4.35
N ASP A 113 -30.36 17.19 -4.65
CA ASP A 113 -31.08 16.31 -3.71
C ASP A 113 -31.35 16.94 -2.31
N ASN A 114 -31.71 18.23 -2.29
CA ASN A 114 -31.97 19.06 -1.10
C ASN A 114 -30.75 19.45 -0.24
N TYR A 115 -29.53 19.30 -0.73
CA TYR A 115 -28.32 19.81 -0.07
C TYR A 115 -27.38 20.51 -1.08
N TYR A 116 -26.39 21.25 -0.58
CA TYR A 116 -25.34 21.84 -1.42
C TYR A 116 -24.08 21.00 -1.37
N GLU A 117 -23.54 20.67 -2.53
CA GLU A 117 -22.25 19.99 -2.70
C GLU A 117 -21.14 21.03 -2.95
N PRO A 118 -20.03 21.00 -2.19
CA PRO A 118 -18.86 21.81 -2.51
C PRO A 118 -18.09 21.19 -3.68
N TRP A 119 -17.81 21.99 -4.71
CA TRP A 119 -16.97 21.62 -5.84
C TRP A 119 -15.73 22.52 -5.88
N ASP A 120 -14.57 21.93 -6.13
CA ASP A 120 -13.27 22.63 -6.12
C ASP A 120 -12.41 22.18 -7.32
N VAL A 121 -11.79 23.15 -8.01
CA VAL A 121 -11.06 22.95 -9.27
C VAL A 121 -9.55 22.98 -9.00
N LYS A 122 -8.83 21.94 -9.42
CA LYS A 122 -7.41 21.74 -9.07
C LYS A 122 -6.53 21.63 -10.32
N SER A 123 -5.40 22.32 -10.30
CA SER A 123 -4.38 22.24 -11.36
C SER A 123 -3.59 20.92 -11.39
N ALA A 124 -3.83 20.02 -10.43
CA ALA A 124 -3.18 18.72 -10.38
C ALA A 124 -3.88 17.68 -11.28
N PHE A 125 -3.13 16.70 -11.77
CA PHE A 125 -3.66 15.53 -12.51
C PHE A 125 -4.05 14.34 -11.65
N ARG A 126 -3.74 14.41 -10.36
CA ARG A 126 -4.07 13.36 -9.41
C ARG A 126 -4.75 13.99 -8.21
N LEU A 127 -5.76 13.30 -7.72
CA LEU A 127 -6.41 13.64 -6.48
C LEU A 127 -5.38 13.50 -5.34
N LYS A 128 -5.35 14.48 -4.43
CA LYS A 128 -4.46 14.46 -3.27
C LYS A 128 -5.25 14.54 -1.96
N PRO A 129 -4.72 14.00 -0.85
CA PRO A 129 -5.36 14.05 0.47
C PRO A 129 -5.83 15.46 0.88
N GLU A 130 -5.03 16.48 0.56
CA GLU A 130 -5.31 17.87 0.90
C GLU A 130 -6.63 18.35 0.26
N ASN A 131 -6.92 17.93 -0.97
CA ASN A 131 -8.14 18.29 -1.69
C ASN A 131 -9.38 17.75 -0.96
N ILE A 132 -9.30 16.53 -0.43
CA ILE A 132 -10.41 15.89 0.31
C ILE A 132 -10.62 16.58 1.66
N LEU A 133 -9.55 16.87 2.41
CA LEU A 133 -9.64 17.62 3.67
C LEU A 133 -10.29 19.00 3.46
N GLN A 134 -10.04 19.63 2.32
CA GLN A 134 -10.66 20.89 1.95
C GLN A 134 -12.17 20.75 1.73
N LEU A 135 -12.63 19.72 1.02
CA LEU A 135 -14.07 19.44 0.90
C LEU A 135 -14.73 19.09 2.24
N CYS A 136 -14.08 18.31 3.10
CA CYS A 136 -14.57 18.03 4.45
C CYS A 136 -14.69 19.32 5.30
N HIS A 137 -13.73 20.24 5.18
CA HIS A 137 -13.76 21.53 5.86
C HIS A 137 -14.94 22.40 5.41
N TYR A 138 -15.21 22.47 4.10
CA TYR A 138 -16.39 23.16 3.58
C TYR A 138 -17.68 22.50 4.05
N SER A 139 -17.75 21.17 3.98
CA SER A 139 -18.88 20.35 4.43
C SER A 139 -19.19 20.57 5.91
N TYR A 140 -18.16 20.70 6.76
CA TYR A 140 -18.32 21.04 8.17
C TYR A 140 -18.94 22.44 8.38
N ILE A 141 -18.51 23.44 7.61
CA ILE A 141 -19.11 24.79 7.71
C ILE A 141 -20.57 24.74 7.24
N LEU A 142 -20.87 23.99 6.16
CA LEU A 142 -22.23 23.81 5.66
C LEU A 142 -23.14 23.12 6.68
N ASP A 143 -22.67 22.04 7.30
CA ASP A 143 -23.35 21.32 8.38
C ASP A 143 -23.62 22.26 9.57
N LYS A 144 -22.60 22.94 10.09
CA LYS A 144 -22.75 23.75 11.30
C LYS A 144 -23.49 25.06 11.11
N LYS A 145 -23.45 25.67 9.92
CA LYS A 145 -24.16 26.94 9.64
C LYS A 145 -25.57 26.72 9.10
N TYR A 146 -25.78 25.72 8.25
CA TYR A 146 -27.05 25.53 7.54
C TYR A 146 -27.75 24.21 7.89
N SER A 147 -27.17 23.34 8.73
CA SER A 147 -27.69 21.99 9.02
C SER A 147 -27.80 21.12 7.76
N LEU A 148 -26.87 21.33 6.83
CA LEU A 148 -26.75 20.62 5.56
C LEU A 148 -25.38 19.94 5.52
N LEU A 149 -25.25 18.73 6.10
CA LEU A 149 -24.06 17.91 5.86
C LEU A 149 -24.18 17.29 4.46
N PRO A 150 -23.31 17.65 3.51
CA PRO A 150 -23.33 17.06 2.18
C PRO A 150 -22.92 15.59 2.26
N ASN A 151 -23.62 14.72 1.52
CA ASN A 151 -23.18 13.32 1.38
C ASN A 151 -21.93 13.22 0.51
N SER A 152 -21.80 14.12 -0.46
CA SER A 152 -20.76 14.15 -1.47
C SER A 152 -20.23 15.56 -1.73
N GLY A 153 -19.01 15.63 -2.26
CA GLY A 153 -18.44 16.81 -2.90
C GLY A 153 -17.74 16.39 -4.19
N LYS A 154 -17.22 17.35 -4.95
CA LYS A 154 -16.56 17.07 -6.24
C LYS A 154 -15.22 17.77 -6.37
N ILE A 155 -14.21 17.05 -6.84
CA ILE A 155 -12.95 17.64 -7.30
C ILE A 155 -12.89 17.53 -8.82
N ILE A 156 -12.57 18.63 -9.47
CA ILE A 156 -12.29 18.68 -10.90
C ILE A 156 -10.79 18.83 -11.07
N LEU A 157 -10.16 17.84 -11.72
CA LEU A 157 -8.73 17.84 -12.00
C LEU A 157 -8.44 18.47 -13.35
N ARG A 158 -7.16 18.76 -13.60
CA ARG A 158 -6.71 19.50 -14.78
C ARG A 158 -7.06 18.81 -16.10
N ASP A 159 -7.17 17.49 -16.11
CA ASP A 159 -7.60 16.67 -17.26
C ASP A 159 -9.12 16.71 -17.50
N GLN A 160 -9.84 17.59 -16.80
CA GLN A 160 -11.30 17.69 -16.75
C GLN A 160 -11.99 16.45 -16.18
N SER A 161 -11.23 15.49 -15.62
CA SER A 161 -11.84 14.39 -14.88
C SER A 161 -12.51 14.94 -13.62
N SER A 162 -13.74 14.47 -13.39
CA SER A 162 -14.48 14.79 -12.17
C SER A 162 -14.46 13.60 -11.24
N HIS A 163 -14.03 13.83 -10.00
CA HIS A 163 -14.04 12.85 -8.93
C HIS A 163 -15.12 13.20 -7.91
N ASP A 164 -16.16 12.37 -7.83
CA ASP A 164 -17.17 12.46 -6.77
C ASP A 164 -16.60 11.85 -5.47
N ILE A 165 -16.58 12.64 -4.40
CA ILE A 165 -15.98 12.29 -3.12
C ILE A 165 -17.09 12.09 -2.10
N GLU A 166 -17.23 10.88 -1.58
CA GLU A 166 -18.14 10.59 -0.47
C GLU A 166 -17.57 11.14 0.84
N ILE A 167 -18.17 12.20 1.38
CA ILE A 167 -17.65 12.93 2.54
C ILE A 167 -17.55 12.02 3.77
N GLY A 168 -18.50 11.09 3.94
CA GLY A 168 -18.55 10.16 5.07
C GLY A 168 -17.31 9.26 5.21
N LYS A 169 -16.59 8.99 4.11
CA LYS A 169 -15.36 8.17 4.12
C LYS A 169 -14.15 8.85 4.77
N TYR A 170 -14.22 10.17 4.99
CA TYR A 170 -13.07 10.98 5.46
C TYR A 170 -13.41 11.93 6.61
N TYR A 171 -14.70 12.09 6.91
CA TYR A 171 -15.19 13.14 7.79
C TYR A 171 -14.70 13.02 9.24
N GLU A 172 -14.63 11.80 9.81
CA GLU A 172 -14.18 11.57 11.18
C GLU A 172 -12.68 11.84 11.33
N TYR A 173 -11.88 11.50 10.30
CA TYR A 173 -10.47 11.90 10.26
C TYR A 173 -10.31 13.42 10.25
N PHE A 174 -11.08 14.12 9.41
CA PHE A 174 -11.10 15.58 9.41
C PHE A 174 -11.50 16.16 10.79
N LEU A 175 -12.55 15.63 11.43
CA LEU A 175 -13.02 16.09 12.73
C LEU A 175 -11.95 15.90 13.82
N ASN A 176 -11.21 14.79 13.77
CA ASN A 176 -10.08 14.54 14.65
C ASN A 176 -8.98 15.62 14.51
N ILE A 177 -8.55 15.95 13.28
CA ILE A 177 -7.57 17.04 13.07
C ILE A 177 -8.13 18.39 13.53
N LYS A 178 -9.39 18.67 13.20
CA LYS A 178 -10.09 19.90 13.57
C LYS A 178 -10.18 20.08 15.09
N ASN A 179 -10.40 19.02 15.85
CA ASN A 179 -10.42 19.09 17.31
C ASN A 179 -9.00 19.34 17.84
N ARG A 180 -8.00 18.61 17.34
CA ARG A 180 -6.60 18.79 17.75
C ARG A 180 -6.05 20.18 17.49
N ILE A 181 -6.34 20.80 16.34
CA ILE A 181 -5.89 22.18 16.07
C ILE A 181 -6.55 23.18 17.02
N LEU A 182 -7.83 22.97 17.37
CA LEU A 182 -8.53 23.83 18.34
C LEU A 182 -7.92 23.68 19.73
N ASP A 183 -7.67 22.45 20.16
CA ASP A 183 -7.04 22.16 21.45
C ASP A 183 -5.63 22.75 21.50
N PHE A 184 -4.86 22.63 20.41
CA PHE A 184 -3.53 23.22 20.28
C PHE A 184 -3.54 24.76 20.37
N ILE A 185 -4.46 25.42 19.66
CA ILE A 185 -4.59 26.89 19.71
C ILE A 185 -5.06 27.37 21.09
N ASN A 186 -5.93 26.59 21.76
CA ASN A 186 -6.51 26.97 23.05
C ASN A 186 -5.59 26.67 24.24
N SER A 187 -4.76 25.63 24.18
CA SER A 187 -3.93 25.19 25.30
C SER A 187 -2.77 26.13 25.60
N GLN A 188 -2.34 26.97 24.65
CA GLN A 188 -1.22 27.94 24.78
C GLN A 188 0.11 27.35 25.28
N ASN A 189 0.30 26.03 25.18
CA ASN A 189 1.41 25.34 25.82
C ASN A 189 2.51 24.98 24.81
N GLU A 190 3.72 25.39 25.17
CA GLU A 190 5.02 25.04 24.58
C GLU A 190 5.21 25.36 23.08
N ILE A 191 6.42 25.81 22.74
CA ILE A 191 6.79 26.08 21.35
C ILE A 191 7.06 24.73 20.69
N PRO A 192 6.31 24.32 19.64
CA PRO A 192 6.60 23.07 18.95
C PRO A 192 7.99 23.11 18.32
N GLU A 193 8.69 21.99 18.37
CA GLU A 193 10.00 21.86 17.73
C GLU A 193 9.91 22.12 16.22
N ALA A 194 10.77 23.02 15.73
CA ALA A 194 10.91 23.31 14.31
C ALA A 194 11.72 22.19 13.63
N SER A 195 11.12 21.01 13.45
CA SER A 195 11.76 19.90 12.73
C SER A 195 11.56 20.03 11.21
N LYS A 196 12.57 19.61 10.44
CA LYS A 196 12.49 19.59 8.96
C LYS A 196 11.41 18.58 8.51
N CYS A 197 10.51 19.00 7.62
CA CYS A 197 9.40 18.18 7.14
C CYS A 197 9.06 18.47 5.66
N ASN A 198 8.14 17.71 5.06
CA ASN A 198 7.77 17.86 3.64
C ASN A 198 7.14 19.22 3.30
N LEU A 199 6.40 19.82 4.25
CA LEU A 199 5.79 21.14 4.09
C LEU A 199 6.84 22.24 3.83
N CYS A 200 8.08 22.05 4.28
CA CYS A 200 9.16 23.03 4.11
C CYS A 200 9.39 23.44 2.65
N ASN A 201 9.03 22.62 1.67
CA ASN A 201 9.19 22.94 0.25
C ASN A 201 8.30 24.12 -0.21
N VAL A 202 7.12 24.27 0.40
CA VAL A 202 6.13 25.30 0.04
C VAL A 202 5.82 26.26 1.20
N CYS A 203 6.55 26.14 2.30
CA CYS A 203 6.33 26.93 3.50
C CYS A 203 6.96 28.32 3.40
N ASP A 204 6.15 29.38 3.62
CA ASP A 204 6.61 30.77 3.72
C ASP A 204 7.78 30.94 4.71
N TYR A 205 7.77 30.18 5.83
CA TYR A 205 8.72 30.31 6.93
C TYR A 205 10.02 29.49 6.79
N LYS A 206 10.24 28.79 5.66
CA LYS A 206 11.40 27.91 5.46
C LYS A 206 12.73 28.60 5.79
N LEU A 207 12.97 29.79 5.20
CA LEU A 207 14.20 30.55 5.40
C LEU A 207 14.39 30.99 6.86
N LEU A 208 13.29 31.30 7.56
CA LEU A 208 13.31 31.63 8.99
C LEU A 208 13.77 30.41 9.81
N CYS A 209 13.16 29.24 9.60
CA CYS A 209 13.55 28.00 10.29
C CYS A 209 15.01 27.62 9.99
N GLU A 210 15.45 27.67 8.73
CA GLU A 210 16.84 27.37 8.35
C GLU A 210 17.84 28.32 9.01
N SER A 211 17.50 29.62 9.11
CA SER A 211 18.33 30.60 9.81
C SER A 211 18.41 30.33 11.31
N ASN A 212 17.31 29.93 11.95
CA ASN A 212 17.27 29.58 13.36
C ASN A 212 18.09 28.32 13.64
N TRP A 213 17.94 27.27 12.81
CA TRP A 213 18.74 26.05 12.97
C TRP A 213 20.24 26.30 12.89
N LYS A 214 20.70 27.19 12.00
CA LYS A 214 22.12 27.58 11.91
C LYS A 214 22.56 28.35 13.16
N LYS A 215 21.71 29.25 13.65
CA LYS A 215 22.00 30.07 14.84
C LYS A 215 22.07 29.25 16.13
N GLU A 216 21.19 28.27 16.26
CA GLU A 216 21.06 27.39 17.44
C GLU A 216 21.96 26.16 17.39
N ASP A 217 22.75 26.00 16.33
CA ASP A 217 23.56 24.80 16.09
C ASP A 217 22.74 23.49 16.08
N HIS A 218 21.51 23.57 15.59
CA HIS A 218 20.54 22.49 15.67
C HIS A 218 20.95 21.26 14.84
N LEU A 219 20.64 20.06 15.34
CA LEU A 219 20.94 18.79 14.67
C LEU A 219 20.35 18.65 13.25
N ASN A 220 19.32 19.40 12.88
CA ASN A 220 18.75 19.45 11.51
C ASN A 220 19.78 19.82 10.43
N GLN A 221 20.93 20.40 10.80
CA GLN A 221 22.04 20.70 9.90
C GLN A 221 22.89 19.47 9.53
N VAL A 222 22.82 18.39 10.32
CA VAL A 222 23.61 17.18 10.10
C VAL A 222 23.07 16.45 8.86
N ALA A 223 23.92 16.23 7.86
CA ALA A 223 23.49 15.59 6.62
C ALA A 223 22.98 14.16 6.89
N ASN A 224 21.86 13.81 6.24
CA ASN A 224 21.20 12.49 6.36
C ASN A 224 20.68 12.09 7.76
N ILE A 225 20.68 13.00 8.74
CA ILE A 225 20.07 12.71 10.04
C ILE A 225 18.54 12.62 9.92
N LYS A 226 17.95 11.61 10.57
CA LYS A 226 16.50 11.40 10.61
C LYS A 226 15.89 12.11 11.83
N LYS A 227 14.63 12.55 11.72
CA LYS A 227 13.89 13.19 12.84
C LYS A 227 13.89 12.34 14.11
N ASN A 228 13.69 11.02 14.01
CA ASN A 228 13.72 10.12 15.18
C ASN A 228 15.12 10.03 15.81
N GLN A 229 16.20 10.09 15.01
CA GLN A 229 17.57 10.12 15.53
C GLN A 229 17.83 11.41 16.31
N ILE A 230 17.33 12.55 15.82
CA ILE A 230 17.39 13.82 16.56
C ILE A 230 16.72 13.68 17.93
N LYS A 231 15.52 13.12 17.99
CA LYS A 231 14.79 12.89 19.24
C LYS A 231 15.56 11.98 20.21
N PHE A 232 16.13 10.87 19.73
CA PHE A 232 16.95 9.96 20.57
C PHE A 232 18.23 10.64 21.09
N LEU A 233 18.87 11.49 20.28
CA LEU A 233 20.04 12.26 20.67
C LEU A 233 19.68 13.33 21.72
N GLN A 234 18.60 14.08 21.50
CA GLN A 234 18.10 15.09 22.43
C GLN A 234 17.71 14.48 23.79
N ASN A 235 17.12 13.28 23.81
CA ASN A 235 16.83 12.53 25.04
C ASN A 235 18.09 12.20 25.85
N GLN A 236 19.28 12.24 25.24
CA GLN A 236 20.59 12.09 25.89
C GLN A 236 21.32 13.43 26.09
N ASN A 237 20.63 14.57 25.95
CA ASN A 237 21.17 15.93 26.00
C ASN A 237 22.20 16.26 24.89
N ILE A 238 22.15 15.53 23.78
CA ILE A 238 22.91 15.82 22.55
C ILE A 238 21.96 16.57 21.62
N ASP A 239 21.91 17.88 21.75
CA ASP A 239 20.97 18.79 21.07
C ASP A 239 21.63 19.64 19.98
N THR A 240 22.97 19.71 19.94
CA THR A 240 23.73 20.50 18.97
C THR A 240 24.67 19.66 18.09
N LEU A 241 24.98 20.19 16.91
CA LEU A 241 25.95 19.60 15.97
C LEU A 241 27.35 19.53 16.59
N GLU A 242 27.77 20.57 17.33
CA GLU A 242 29.04 20.57 18.07
C GLU A 242 29.11 19.45 19.12
N LYS A 243 28.05 19.28 19.93
CA LYS A 243 28.00 18.20 20.93
C LYS A 243 28.05 16.82 20.27
N LEU A 244 27.30 16.61 19.19
CA LEU A 244 27.33 15.35 18.44
C LEU A 244 28.73 15.05 17.89
N SER A 245 29.47 16.07 17.45
CA SER A 245 30.82 15.90 16.91
C SER A 245 31.86 15.45 17.95
N THR A 246 31.59 15.66 19.25
CA THR A 246 32.53 15.45 20.35
C THR A 246 32.17 14.30 21.29
N ILE A 247 31.07 13.56 21.04
CA ILE A 247 30.66 12.43 21.89
C ILE A 247 31.72 11.33 21.97
N ASP A 248 31.82 10.64 23.11
CA ASP A 248 32.71 9.47 23.27
C ASP A 248 32.27 8.34 22.32
N SER A 249 33.22 7.69 21.64
CA SER A 249 32.97 6.57 20.74
C SER A 249 32.39 5.32 21.46
N ASN A 250 32.45 5.27 22.79
CA ASN A 250 31.87 4.19 23.59
C ASN A 250 30.42 4.44 24.04
N ILE A 251 29.86 5.64 23.81
CA ILE A 251 28.47 5.93 24.16
C ILE A 251 27.53 5.07 23.31
N GLN A 252 26.57 4.43 23.97
CA GLN A 252 25.45 3.74 23.33
C GLN A 252 24.18 4.57 23.50
N ILE A 253 23.45 4.79 22.41
CA ILE A 253 22.19 5.53 22.42
C ILE A 253 21.08 4.55 22.01
N LYS A 254 20.17 4.28 22.94
CA LYS A 254 19.02 3.40 22.68
C LYS A 254 18.22 3.93 21.48
N GLY A 255 17.98 3.08 20.48
CA GLY A 255 17.29 3.46 19.23
C GLY A 255 18.21 3.89 18.09
N ILE A 256 19.52 4.01 18.31
CA ILE A 256 20.52 4.24 17.25
C ILE A 256 21.57 3.13 17.34
N ASN A 257 21.77 2.38 16.25
CA ASN A 257 22.81 1.35 16.23
C ASN A 257 24.22 2.00 16.33
N LYS A 258 25.20 1.25 16.84
CA LYS A 258 26.55 1.78 17.12
C LYS A 258 27.21 2.37 15.87
N ASN A 259 27.10 1.70 14.73
CA ASN A 259 27.72 2.12 13.46
C ASN A 259 27.10 3.42 12.93
N SER A 260 25.78 3.53 12.96
CA SER A 260 25.03 4.72 12.55
C SER A 260 25.40 5.91 13.43
N LEU A 261 25.55 5.69 14.75
CA LEU A 261 25.99 6.74 15.67
C LEU A 261 27.43 7.19 15.34
N GLU A 262 28.32 6.26 15.02
CA GLU A 262 29.69 6.56 14.61
C GLU A 262 29.73 7.36 13.29
N ILE A 263 28.92 6.97 12.30
CA ILE A 263 28.77 7.71 11.03
C ILE A 263 28.22 9.12 11.29
N LEU A 264 27.18 9.28 12.11
CA LEU A 264 26.61 10.59 12.46
C LEU A 264 27.63 11.49 13.19
N LYS A 265 28.45 10.90 14.06
CA LYS A 265 29.56 11.61 14.73
C LYS A 265 30.61 12.07 13.71
N LEU A 266 31.03 11.20 12.80
CA LEU A 266 32.01 11.55 11.76
C LEU A 266 31.45 12.64 10.82
N GLN A 267 30.19 12.49 10.40
CA GLN A 267 29.49 13.45 9.54
C GLN A 267 29.36 14.82 10.21
N SER A 268 28.94 14.87 11.47
CA SER A 268 28.84 16.13 12.23
C SER A 268 30.22 16.76 12.47
N SER A 269 31.27 15.97 12.71
CA SER A 269 32.65 16.46 12.84
C SER A 269 33.17 17.13 11.57
N LEU A 270 32.92 16.54 10.39
CA LEU A 270 33.30 17.13 9.10
C LEU A 270 32.56 18.45 8.85
N GLN A 271 31.25 18.49 9.09
CA GLN A 271 30.44 19.70 8.91
C GLN A 271 30.82 20.80 9.92
N PHE A 272 31.16 20.42 11.16
CA PHE A 272 31.65 21.37 12.16
C PHE A 272 33.00 21.98 11.75
N HIS A 273 33.91 21.17 11.20
CA HIS A 273 35.20 21.64 10.73
C HIS A 273 35.07 22.61 9.54
N GLU A 274 34.24 22.29 8.55
CA GLU A 274 33.97 23.19 7.40
C GLU A 274 33.33 24.50 7.86
N ARG A 275 32.38 24.44 8.80
CA ARG A 275 31.74 25.63 9.35
C ARG A 275 32.77 26.62 9.92
N ASN A 276 33.77 26.11 10.63
CA ASN A 276 34.81 26.88 11.31
C ASN A 276 35.96 27.31 10.40
N THR A 277 36.34 26.50 9.42
CA THR A 277 37.54 26.73 8.58
C THR A 277 37.23 27.23 7.17
N LYS A 278 35.98 27.11 6.72
CA LYS A 278 35.52 27.33 5.33
C LYS A 278 36.23 26.46 4.30
N LYS A 279 36.81 25.34 4.72
CA LYS A 279 37.43 24.36 3.83
C LYS A 279 36.51 23.16 3.64
N LEU A 280 36.26 22.84 2.38
CA LEU A 280 35.53 21.64 2.00
C LEU A 280 36.45 20.42 2.15
N GLU A 281 35.96 19.41 2.86
CA GLU A 281 36.69 18.18 3.14
C GLU A 281 35.78 16.96 2.98
N TYR A 282 36.39 15.83 2.64
CA TYR A 282 35.72 14.54 2.58
C TYR A 282 36.57 13.49 3.27
N LYS A 283 35.92 12.42 3.73
CA LYS A 283 36.56 11.27 4.35
C LYS A 283 36.11 10.00 3.65
N ILE A 284 37.06 9.15 3.28
CA ILE A 284 36.76 7.81 2.77
C ILE A 284 36.39 6.92 3.96
N ILE A 285 35.18 6.34 3.90
CA ILE A 285 34.62 5.45 4.92
C ILE A 285 34.34 4.04 4.39
N PHE A 286 34.78 3.73 3.17
CA PHE A 286 34.50 2.47 2.50
C PHE A 286 34.85 1.24 3.34
N ASP A 287 36.07 1.15 3.89
CA ASP A 287 36.49 -0.04 4.65
C ASP A 287 35.65 -0.21 5.93
N GLN A 288 35.34 0.88 6.62
CA GLN A 288 34.47 0.89 7.81
C GLN A 288 33.07 0.41 7.46
N LYS A 289 32.55 0.82 6.30
CA LYS A 289 31.25 0.36 5.79
C LYS A 289 31.30 -1.09 5.32
N LYS A 290 32.41 -1.55 4.76
CA LYS A 290 32.60 -2.93 4.27
C LYS A 290 32.70 -3.94 5.41
N GLU A 291 33.36 -3.58 6.51
CA GLU A 291 33.47 -4.44 7.71
C GLU A 291 32.11 -4.79 8.34
N ILE A 292 31.13 -3.89 8.21
CA ILE A 292 29.77 -4.04 8.76
C ILE A 292 28.75 -4.55 7.73
N SER A 293 29.15 -4.57 6.45
CA SER A 293 28.33 -5.07 5.34
C SER A 293 28.56 -6.56 5.08
N ASP A 294 27.73 -7.17 4.24
CA ASP A 294 27.93 -8.57 3.80
C ASP A 294 29.28 -8.70 3.05
N PRO A 295 30.19 -9.62 3.45
CA PRO A 295 31.46 -9.83 2.77
C PRO A 295 31.35 -10.08 1.27
N ASN A 296 30.26 -10.71 0.82
CA ASN A 296 30.02 -11.05 -0.59
C ASN A 296 29.31 -9.96 -1.38
N LYS A 297 28.82 -8.90 -0.74
CA LYS A 297 28.09 -7.81 -1.41
C LYS A 297 29.04 -6.69 -1.84
N LEU A 298 28.84 -6.19 -3.04
CA LEU A 298 29.54 -5.02 -3.57
C LEU A 298 28.91 -3.73 -3.04
N ILE A 299 29.70 -2.87 -2.40
CA ILE A 299 29.29 -1.54 -1.95
C ILE A 299 30.26 -0.47 -2.44
N GLY A 300 29.83 0.80 -2.44
CA GLY A 300 30.74 1.93 -2.68
C GLY A 300 31.64 1.74 -3.91
N PHE A 301 32.96 1.82 -3.70
CA PHE A 301 33.97 1.67 -4.75
C PHE A 301 34.02 0.29 -5.45
N GLU A 302 33.42 -0.76 -4.87
CA GLU A 302 33.34 -2.09 -5.50
C GLU A 302 32.25 -2.17 -6.58
N ILE A 303 31.26 -1.27 -6.52
CA ILE A 303 30.22 -1.15 -7.54
C ILE A 303 30.81 -0.59 -8.84
N LEU A 304 31.86 0.24 -8.74
CA LEU A 304 32.50 0.83 -9.91
C LEU A 304 33.17 -0.25 -10.77
N PRO A 305 32.75 -0.41 -12.04
CA PRO A 305 33.45 -1.25 -12.99
C PRO A 305 34.76 -0.57 -13.44
N GLU A 306 35.61 -1.32 -14.14
CA GLU A 306 36.78 -0.74 -14.80
C GLU A 306 36.32 0.27 -15.86
N PRO A 307 36.81 1.53 -15.83
CA PRO A 307 36.35 2.55 -16.77
C PRO A 307 36.61 2.15 -18.22
N SER A 308 35.57 2.25 -19.06
CA SER A 308 35.69 2.03 -20.49
C SER A 308 35.64 3.37 -21.23
N HIS A 309 36.41 3.48 -22.33
CA HIS A 309 36.27 4.60 -23.25
C HIS A 309 34.89 4.66 -23.93
N ASN A 310 34.12 3.57 -23.86
CA ASN A 310 32.79 3.45 -24.42
C ASN A 310 31.68 3.60 -23.36
N ASP A 311 31.98 4.06 -22.15
CA ASP A 311 30.94 4.30 -21.14
C ASP A 311 30.00 5.43 -21.56
N LEU A 312 28.73 5.31 -21.14
CA LEU A 312 27.66 6.28 -21.37
C LEU A 312 27.31 6.99 -20.06
N PHE A 313 27.03 8.29 -20.12
CA PHE A 313 26.65 9.11 -18.98
C PHE A 313 25.28 9.72 -19.25
N PHE A 314 24.29 9.33 -18.46
CA PHE A 314 22.88 9.52 -18.74
C PHE A 314 22.21 10.40 -17.69
N ASP A 315 21.44 11.37 -18.16
CA ASP A 315 20.59 12.25 -17.36
C ASP A 315 19.26 12.51 -18.09
N ILE A 316 18.19 12.76 -17.33
CA ILE A 316 16.83 12.89 -17.87
C ILE A 316 16.05 14.01 -17.17
N GLU A 317 15.34 14.81 -17.95
CA GLU A 317 14.49 15.90 -17.45
C GLU A 317 13.01 15.61 -17.69
N GLY A 318 12.21 15.88 -16.66
CA GLY A 318 10.76 15.63 -16.67
C GLY A 318 9.94 16.87 -16.32
N TYR A 319 8.83 17.07 -17.01
CA TYR A 319 7.86 18.13 -16.78
C TYR A 319 6.55 17.53 -16.25
N PRO A 320 6.30 17.61 -14.93
CA PRO A 320 5.16 16.92 -14.30
C PRO A 320 3.81 17.58 -14.63
N MET A 321 3.82 18.82 -15.12
CA MET A 321 2.61 19.60 -15.40
C MET A 321 2.12 19.43 -16.86
N TYR A 322 2.76 18.60 -17.68
CA TYR A 322 2.26 18.31 -19.03
C TYR A 322 0.97 17.47 -19.00
N PHE A 323 0.04 17.75 -19.90
CA PHE A 323 -1.15 16.95 -20.16
C PHE A 323 -1.34 16.74 -21.65
N ASP A 324 -1.68 15.51 -22.03
CA ASP A 324 -2.11 15.19 -23.39
C ASP A 324 -3.58 14.77 -23.37
N GLU A 325 -4.42 15.54 -24.05
CA GLU A 325 -5.86 15.30 -24.14
C GLU A 325 -6.19 13.98 -24.87
N ASN A 326 -5.37 13.57 -25.83
CA ASN A 326 -5.63 12.36 -26.62
C ASN A 326 -5.36 11.09 -25.81
N SER A 327 -4.22 11.05 -25.11
CA SER A 327 -3.81 9.89 -24.30
C SER A 327 -4.33 9.93 -22.86
N LYS A 328 -4.94 11.04 -22.42
CA LYS A 328 -5.36 11.30 -21.02
C LYS A 328 -4.27 10.96 -20.01
N SER A 329 -3.01 11.24 -20.38
CA SER A 329 -1.84 10.92 -19.57
C SER A 329 -1.18 12.21 -19.09
N SER A 330 -0.49 12.14 -17.97
CA SER A 330 0.15 13.29 -17.33
C SER A 330 1.65 13.08 -17.16
N GLY A 331 2.37 14.19 -17.19
CA GLY A 331 3.82 14.24 -17.07
C GLY A 331 4.53 13.84 -18.37
N LEU A 332 5.58 14.58 -18.69
CA LEU A 332 6.37 14.41 -19.91
C LEU A 332 7.86 14.41 -19.56
N GLU A 333 8.55 13.30 -19.76
CA GLU A 333 10.01 13.28 -19.83
C GLU A 333 10.42 13.92 -21.17
N TYR A 334 10.86 15.18 -21.12
CA TYR A 334 10.98 16.02 -22.31
C TYR A 334 12.41 16.10 -22.87
N LEU A 335 13.41 15.65 -22.10
CA LEU A 335 14.80 15.62 -22.56
C LEU A 335 15.55 14.42 -21.97
N PHE A 336 16.16 13.64 -22.85
CA PHE A 336 17.04 12.52 -22.53
C PHE A 336 18.45 12.84 -23.05
N GLY A 337 19.39 13.01 -22.14
CA GLY A 337 20.79 13.34 -22.45
C GLY A 337 21.71 12.14 -22.30
N ILE A 338 22.54 11.88 -23.31
CA ILE A 338 23.67 10.97 -23.19
C ILE A 338 24.96 11.70 -23.58
N TYR A 339 25.93 11.70 -22.67
CA TYR A 339 27.29 12.10 -22.95
C TYR A 339 28.20 10.88 -23.05
N TYR A 340 29.09 10.85 -24.04
CA TYR A 340 30.07 9.77 -24.20
C TYR A 340 31.25 10.25 -25.05
N ARG A 341 32.31 9.42 -25.14
CA ARG A 341 33.47 9.69 -25.99
C ARG A 341 33.45 8.79 -27.21
N SER A 342 33.54 9.37 -28.41
CA SER A 342 33.65 8.65 -29.68
C SER A 342 34.94 9.06 -30.39
N PHE A 343 35.84 8.10 -30.66
CA PHE A 343 37.15 8.36 -31.28
C PHE A 343 37.97 9.48 -30.60
N GLY A 344 37.84 9.63 -29.28
CA GLY A 344 38.51 10.68 -28.51
C GLY A 344 37.83 12.05 -28.54
N GLN A 345 36.70 12.20 -29.23
CA GLN A 345 35.87 13.40 -29.20
C GLN A 345 34.70 13.24 -28.23
N GLU A 346 34.48 14.27 -27.42
CA GLU A 346 33.32 14.35 -26.53
C GLU A 346 32.05 14.60 -27.36
N THR A 347 31.09 13.69 -27.25
CA THR A 347 29.82 13.74 -27.98
C THR A 347 28.67 13.78 -26.99
N PHE A 348 27.69 14.64 -27.27
CA PHE A 348 26.44 14.72 -26.53
C PHE A 348 25.28 14.42 -27.47
N LEU A 349 24.51 13.38 -27.16
CA LEU A 349 23.26 13.05 -27.82
C LEU A 349 22.10 13.55 -26.95
N LYS A 350 21.09 14.09 -27.62
CA LYS A 350 19.87 14.59 -27.01
C LYS A 350 18.67 14.00 -27.75
N PHE A 351 17.69 13.55 -26.99
CA PHE A 351 16.37 13.21 -27.50
C PHE A 351 15.39 14.14 -26.79
N VAL A 352 14.70 14.97 -27.56
CA VAL A 352 13.77 15.99 -27.04
C VAL A 352 12.36 15.58 -27.40
N ALA A 353 11.42 15.84 -26.49
CA ALA A 353 10.00 15.62 -26.71
C ALA A 353 9.19 16.81 -26.20
N ILE A 354 8.25 17.29 -27.00
CA ILE A 354 7.26 18.31 -26.57
C ILE A 354 5.85 17.72 -26.39
N ASN A 355 5.70 16.41 -26.66
CA ASN A 355 4.46 15.66 -26.50
C ASN A 355 4.73 14.16 -26.27
N HIS A 356 3.69 13.39 -25.94
CA HIS A 356 3.83 11.96 -25.63
C HIS A 356 4.22 11.08 -26.82
N GLU A 357 3.83 11.44 -28.05
CA GLU A 357 4.26 10.68 -29.24
C GLU A 357 5.78 10.80 -29.42
N GLU A 358 6.30 12.01 -29.23
CA GLU A 358 7.73 12.28 -29.23
C GLU A 358 8.43 11.69 -28.01
N GLU A 359 7.82 11.67 -26.81
CA GLU A 359 8.40 11.04 -25.62
C GLU A 359 8.56 9.53 -25.85
N LYS A 360 7.53 8.87 -26.38
CA LYS A 360 7.60 7.45 -26.74
C LYS A 360 8.72 7.21 -27.74
N LYS A 361 8.80 8.02 -28.80
CA LYS A 361 9.83 7.88 -29.82
C LYS A 361 11.23 8.14 -29.26
N ALA A 362 11.40 9.20 -28.49
CA ALA A 362 12.66 9.55 -27.82
C ALA A 362 13.13 8.42 -26.89
N PHE A 363 12.21 7.84 -26.12
CA PHE A 363 12.48 6.68 -25.29
C PHE A 363 12.88 5.43 -26.12
N GLU A 364 12.17 5.15 -27.21
CA GLU A 364 12.49 4.02 -28.09
C GLU A 364 13.87 4.19 -28.75
N ASP A 365 14.15 5.39 -29.28
CA ASP A 365 15.43 5.75 -29.91
C ASP A 365 16.59 5.70 -28.89
N LEU A 366 16.36 6.20 -27.66
CA LEU A 366 17.31 6.12 -26.55
C LEU A 366 17.68 4.67 -26.22
N ILE A 367 16.67 3.82 -26.00
CA ILE A 367 16.90 2.43 -25.63
C ILE A 367 17.54 1.66 -26.79
N ASP A 368 17.13 1.91 -28.04
CA ASP A 368 17.77 1.29 -29.21
C ASP A 368 19.24 1.67 -29.34
N PHE A 369 19.58 2.93 -29.08
CA PHE A 369 20.96 3.39 -29.03
C PHE A 369 21.74 2.69 -27.90
N ILE A 370 21.25 2.75 -26.66
CA ILE A 370 21.90 2.15 -25.49
C ILE A 370 22.11 0.65 -25.71
N PHE A 371 21.07 -0.05 -26.14
CA PHE A 371 21.09 -1.49 -26.29
C PHE A 371 22.03 -1.94 -27.42
N SER A 372 22.02 -1.23 -28.55
CA SER A 372 22.96 -1.48 -29.66
C SER A 372 24.41 -1.19 -29.25
N HIS A 373 24.63 -0.13 -28.48
CA HIS A 373 25.94 0.25 -27.96
C HIS A 373 26.49 -0.79 -26.99
N LEU A 374 25.70 -1.24 -26.01
CA LEU A 374 26.08 -2.27 -25.04
C LEU A 374 26.31 -3.65 -25.69
N LYS A 375 25.57 -3.97 -26.77
CA LYS A 375 25.83 -5.18 -27.56
C LYS A 375 27.17 -5.14 -28.27
N LYS A 376 27.56 -3.97 -28.78
CA LYS A 376 28.83 -3.76 -29.49
C LYS A 376 30.02 -3.70 -28.53
N TYR A 377 29.84 -3.03 -27.41
CA TYR A 377 30.87 -2.78 -26.39
C TYR A 377 30.47 -3.46 -25.08
N LYS A 378 30.82 -4.74 -24.96
CA LYS A 378 30.41 -5.58 -23.81
C LYS A 378 30.94 -5.07 -22.47
N ASP A 379 32.03 -4.32 -22.48
CA ASP A 379 32.69 -3.70 -21.32
C ASP A 379 32.07 -2.34 -20.92
N ALA A 380 31.22 -1.74 -21.76
CA ALA A 380 30.60 -0.44 -21.48
C ALA A 380 29.52 -0.54 -20.40
N HIS A 381 29.37 0.53 -19.62
CA HIS A 381 28.34 0.75 -18.62
C HIS A 381 27.65 2.11 -18.81
N ILE A 382 26.52 2.29 -18.14
CA ILE A 382 25.73 3.52 -18.14
C ILE A 382 25.77 4.11 -16.74
N TYR A 383 26.31 5.32 -16.60
CA TYR A 383 26.40 6.03 -15.33
C TYR A 383 25.27 7.05 -15.23
N HIS A 384 24.61 7.08 -14.07
CA HIS A 384 23.58 8.07 -13.74
C HIS A 384 23.72 8.47 -12.26
N TYR A 385 22.92 9.44 -11.81
CA TYR A 385 23.01 9.96 -10.44
C TYR A 385 21.67 9.90 -9.73
N ASN A 386 21.57 9.02 -8.73
CA ASN A 386 20.36 8.72 -7.96
C ASN A 386 19.40 7.78 -8.72
N ALA A 387 18.29 7.40 -8.10
CA ALA A 387 17.40 6.36 -8.61
C ALA A 387 16.36 6.85 -9.65
N TYR A 388 16.31 8.15 -9.95
CA TYR A 388 15.25 8.72 -10.80
C TYR A 388 15.33 8.18 -12.22
N GLU A 389 16.52 8.10 -12.80
CA GLU A 389 16.74 7.66 -14.19
C GLU A 389 16.29 6.22 -14.38
N GLU A 390 16.73 5.31 -13.49
CA GLU A 390 16.32 3.91 -13.51
C GLU A 390 14.80 3.77 -13.34
N THR A 391 14.21 4.57 -12.46
CA THR A 391 12.75 4.59 -12.23
C THR A 391 12.00 5.11 -13.46
N ALA A 392 12.50 6.15 -14.11
CA ALA A 392 11.93 6.71 -15.32
C ALA A 392 11.98 5.72 -16.49
N LEU A 393 13.09 5.01 -16.69
CA LEU A 393 13.19 3.97 -17.73
C LEU A 393 12.19 2.82 -17.50
N LYS A 394 12.04 2.35 -16.25
CA LYS A 394 11.04 1.33 -15.89
C LYS A 394 9.62 1.85 -16.12
N LYS A 395 9.33 3.08 -15.69
CA LYS A 395 8.03 3.74 -15.84
C LYS A 395 7.66 3.94 -17.30
N LEU A 396 8.57 4.44 -18.14
CA LEU A 396 8.31 4.68 -19.57
C LEU A 396 8.10 3.38 -20.34
N SER A 397 8.89 2.35 -20.03
CA SER A 397 8.71 1.02 -20.60
C SER A 397 7.34 0.40 -20.26
N GLN A 398 6.84 0.65 -19.04
CA GLN A 398 5.48 0.25 -18.63
C GLN A 398 4.39 1.15 -19.23
N LYS A 399 4.56 2.48 -19.22
CA LYS A 399 3.63 3.49 -19.74
C LYS A 399 3.34 3.24 -21.23
N TYR A 400 4.38 2.94 -22.01
CA TYR A 400 4.28 2.76 -23.46
C TYR A 400 4.27 1.29 -23.91
N GLU A 401 4.39 0.36 -22.97
CA GLU A 401 4.47 -1.08 -23.21
C GLU A 401 5.50 -1.48 -24.30
N THR A 402 6.59 -0.72 -24.38
CA THR A 402 7.66 -0.87 -25.38
C THR A 402 9.01 -1.05 -24.71
N LYS A 403 9.97 -1.63 -25.45
CA LYS A 403 11.36 -1.88 -25.01
C LYS A 403 11.54 -2.62 -23.67
N ILE A 404 10.50 -3.34 -23.22
CA ILE A 404 10.46 -4.04 -21.91
C ILE A 404 11.62 -5.03 -21.76
N PHE A 405 11.95 -5.73 -22.84
CA PHE A 405 13.01 -6.73 -22.83
C PHE A 405 14.40 -6.09 -22.70
N GLU A 406 14.64 -5.02 -23.44
CA GLU A 406 15.90 -4.28 -23.46
C GLU A 406 16.16 -3.64 -22.09
N VAL A 407 15.13 -3.06 -21.47
CA VAL A 407 15.22 -2.52 -20.11
C VAL A 407 15.46 -3.63 -19.07
N ASP A 408 14.74 -4.75 -19.13
CA ASP A 408 14.98 -5.89 -18.23
C ASP A 408 16.41 -6.46 -18.40
N PHE A 409 16.94 -6.50 -19.62
CA PHE A 409 18.33 -6.89 -19.88
C PHE A 409 19.32 -5.92 -19.24
N ILE A 410 19.17 -4.62 -19.44
CA ILE A 410 20.07 -3.59 -18.86
C ILE A 410 20.12 -3.73 -17.33
N LEU A 411 18.97 -3.95 -16.70
CA LEU A 411 18.84 -4.14 -15.25
C LEU A 411 19.48 -5.45 -14.77
N ARG A 412 19.17 -6.57 -15.45
CA ARG A 412 19.68 -7.90 -15.07
C ARG A 412 21.20 -8.01 -15.23
N GLU A 413 21.73 -7.43 -16.30
CA GLU A 413 23.17 -7.37 -16.57
C GLU A 413 23.91 -6.31 -15.73
N LYS A 414 23.18 -5.58 -14.86
CA LYS A 414 23.74 -4.52 -14.00
C LYS A 414 24.52 -3.47 -14.77
N LYS A 415 23.99 -3.06 -15.93
CA LYS A 415 24.63 -2.08 -16.81
C LYS A 415 24.45 -0.63 -16.36
N LEU A 416 23.46 -0.36 -15.51
CA LEU A 416 23.24 0.95 -14.87
C LEU A 416 24.05 1.04 -13.57
N ILE A 417 24.86 2.09 -13.44
CA ILE A 417 25.72 2.38 -12.29
C ILE A 417 25.27 3.69 -11.64
N ASP A 418 24.68 3.58 -10.47
CA ASP A 418 24.26 4.73 -9.65
C ASP A 418 25.46 5.32 -8.89
N LEU A 419 25.97 6.45 -9.38
CA LEU A 419 27.08 7.16 -8.76
C LEU A 419 26.71 7.80 -7.41
N PHE A 420 25.44 8.11 -7.16
CA PHE A 420 25.02 8.62 -5.86
C PHE A 420 25.20 7.55 -4.77
N LYS A 421 24.85 6.29 -5.06
CA LYS A 421 25.09 5.16 -4.17
C LYS A 421 26.58 4.95 -3.92
N VAL A 422 27.41 5.03 -4.96
CA VAL A 422 28.88 4.94 -4.82
C VAL A 422 29.41 6.02 -3.88
N VAL A 423 28.99 7.28 -4.06
CA VAL A 423 29.40 8.39 -3.19
C VAL A 423 28.95 8.16 -1.75
N LYS A 424 27.67 7.86 -1.54
CA LYS A 424 27.06 7.68 -0.20
C LYS A 424 27.68 6.51 0.58
N ASP A 425 28.10 5.46 -0.12
CA ASP A 425 28.67 4.26 0.49
C ASP A 425 30.18 4.33 0.68
N SER A 426 30.86 5.22 -0.05
CA SER A 426 32.31 5.37 0.02
C SER A 426 32.77 6.56 0.85
N LEU A 427 31.96 7.63 0.94
CA LEU A 427 32.40 8.95 1.38
C LEU A 427 31.46 9.56 2.42
N LEU A 428 32.06 10.31 3.35
CA LEU A 428 31.39 11.38 4.08
C LEU A 428 31.94 12.73 3.61
N ILE A 429 31.07 13.70 3.40
CA ILE A 429 31.44 15.04 2.93
C ILE A 429 31.08 16.10 3.97
N SER A 430 31.83 17.20 3.99
CA SER A 430 31.58 18.32 4.91
C SER A 430 30.41 19.24 4.51
N ALA A 431 29.77 18.99 3.37
CA ALA A 431 28.66 19.79 2.86
C ALA A 431 27.31 19.37 3.44
N GLU A 432 26.28 20.22 3.28
CA GLU A 432 24.95 19.99 3.88
C GLU A 432 24.08 18.93 3.18
N ASN A 433 24.41 18.54 1.93
CA ASN A 433 23.67 17.54 1.18
C ASN A 433 24.53 16.88 0.08
N TYR A 434 24.02 15.76 -0.44
CA TYR A 434 24.65 14.97 -1.50
C TYR A 434 23.97 15.19 -2.86
N LYS A 435 23.58 16.43 -3.19
CA LYS A 435 23.14 16.77 -4.56
C LYS A 435 24.36 16.86 -5.48
N LEU A 436 24.21 16.53 -6.77
CA LEU A 436 25.32 16.54 -7.74
C LEU A 436 26.09 17.88 -7.74
N LYS A 437 25.39 19.01 -7.83
CA LYS A 437 25.98 20.37 -7.74
C LYS A 437 26.73 20.66 -6.43
N THR A 438 26.35 20.01 -5.33
CA THR A 438 27.08 20.14 -4.06
C THR A 438 28.37 19.33 -4.11
N ILE A 439 28.37 18.14 -4.73
CA ILE A 439 29.56 17.30 -4.91
C ILE A 439 30.56 17.93 -5.89
N GLU A 440 30.09 18.68 -6.89
CA GLU A 440 30.95 19.38 -7.87
C GLU A 440 32.03 20.27 -7.25
N LYS A 441 31.75 20.81 -6.06
CA LYS A 441 32.70 21.64 -5.32
C LYS A 441 33.97 20.87 -4.92
N PHE A 442 33.91 19.54 -4.84
CA PHE A 442 35.04 18.69 -4.45
C PHE A 442 35.97 18.32 -5.62
N TYR A 443 35.49 18.35 -6.85
CA TYR A 443 36.29 18.12 -8.07
C TYR A 443 36.35 19.33 -9.02
N GLN A 444 35.91 20.51 -8.54
CA GLN A 444 36.19 21.85 -9.08
C GLN A 444 35.75 22.08 -10.54
N ILE A 445 34.48 21.80 -10.86
CA ILE A 445 33.88 22.26 -12.13
C ILE A 445 33.41 23.71 -11.99
N ASN A 446 33.80 24.55 -12.96
CA ASN A 446 33.15 25.83 -13.20
C ASN A 446 32.03 25.62 -14.25
N ARG A 447 30.79 25.88 -13.87
CA ARG A 447 29.64 25.89 -14.78
C ARG A 447 29.46 27.26 -15.44
N GLU A 448 29.07 27.27 -16.69
CA GLU A 448 28.64 28.46 -17.44
C GLU A 448 27.16 28.25 -17.83
N GLU A 449 26.22 28.50 -16.91
CA GLU A 449 24.79 28.37 -17.16
C GLU A 449 23.98 29.37 -16.33
N ASP A 450 22.86 29.86 -16.88
CA ASP A 450 21.90 30.71 -16.17
C ASP A 450 20.88 29.88 -15.35
N ILE A 451 20.64 28.61 -15.74
CA ILE A 451 19.75 27.68 -15.03
C ILE A 451 20.49 27.07 -13.84
N SER A 452 20.07 27.43 -12.62
CA SER A 452 20.81 27.07 -11.40
C SER A 452 20.31 25.76 -10.76
N SER A 453 19.15 25.26 -11.14
CA SER A 453 18.51 24.07 -10.54
C SER A 453 17.52 23.39 -11.48
N GLY A 454 17.15 22.13 -11.18
CA GLY A 454 16.07 21.44 -11.89
C GLY A 454 14.72 22.15 -11.81
N GLN A 455 14.42 22.92 -10.75
CA GLN A 455 13.20 23.74 -10.70
C GLN A 455 13.25 24.91 -11.69
N ASP A 456 14.42 25.52 -11.87
CA ASP A 456 14.62 26.57 -12.88
C ASP A 456 14.45 26.00 -14.29
N SER A 457 14.88 24.75 -14.51
CA SER A 457 14.67 24.01 -15.76
C SER A 457 13.17 23.82 -16.08
N LEU A 458 12.34 23.48 -15.08
CA LEU A 458 10.88 23.41 -15.24
C LEU A 458 10.26 24.76 -15.63
N VAL A 459 10.69 25.83 -14.97
CA VAL A 459 10.23 27.20 -15.24
C VAL A 459 10.63 27.63 -16.65
N ALA A 460 11.85 27.29 -17.09
CA ALA A 460 12.32 27.55 -18.43
C ALA A 460 11.49 26.77 -19.47
N PHE A 461 11.22 25.49 -19.22
CA PHE A 461 10.43 24.67 -20.14
C PHE A 461 9.00 25.18 -20.32
N GLU A 462 8.34 25.63 -19.23
CA GLU A 462 7.02 26.27 -19.35
C GLU A 462 7.07 27.54 -20.20
N LYS A 463 8.08 28.39 -20.02
CA LYS A 463 8.27 29.57 -20.87
C LYS A 463 8.53 29.21 -22.33
N TYR A 464 9.23 28.10 -22.59
CA TYR A 464 9.43 27.59 -23.94
C TYR A 464 8.11 27.12 -24.56
N LEU A 465 7.26 26.39 -23.81
CA LEU A 465 5.93 26.00 -24.28
C LEU A 465 5.04 27.22 -24.61
N ASP A 466 5.11 28.28 -23.80
CA ASP A 466 4.34 29.52 -24.01
C ASP A 466 4.85 30.35 -25.20
N SER A 467 6.17 30.42 -25.41
CA SER A 467 6.80 31.37 -26.33
C SER A 467 7.30 30.78 -27.65
N GLY A 468 7.65 29.48 -27.67
CA GLY A 468 8.28 28.82 -28.80
C GLY A 468 9.69 29.31 -29.13
N HIS A 469 10.37 30.01 -28.21
CA HIS A 469 11.72 30.52 -28.45
C HIS A 469 12.78 29.44 -28.21
N ASP A 470 13.43 28.99 -29.29
CA ASP A 470 14.46 27.94 -29.26
C ASP A 470 15.65 28.24 -28.33
N GLU A 471 15.95 29.52 -28.09
CA GLU A 471 17.02 29.96 -27.16
C GLU A 471 16.82 29.39 -25.74
N ILE A 472 15.57 29.32 -25.27
CA ILE A 472 15.23 28.78 -23.95
C ILE A 472 15.46 27.26 -23.91
N LEU A 473 15.11 26.56 -24.99
CA LEU A 473 15.33 25.13 -25.10
C LEU A 473 16.84 24.81 -25.17
N GLU A 474 17.63 25.65 -25.84
CA GLU A 474 19.09 25.53 -25.86
C GLU A 474 19.72 25.70 -24.47
N GLU A 475 19.21 26.60 -23.63
CA GLU A 475 19.63 26.73 -22.23
C GLU A 475 19.36 25.46 -21.41
N ILE A 476 18.17 24.86 -21.56
CA ILE A 476 17.81 23.61 -20.87
C ILE A 476 18.69 22.44 -21.33
N ILE A 477 18.94 22.36 -22.64
CA ILE A 477 19.84 21.36 -23.22
C ILE A 477 21.27 21.55 -22.71
N LEU A 478 21.72 22.79 -22.55
CA LEU A 478 23.04 23.08 -21.99
C LEU A 478 23.14 22.62 -20.53
N TYR A 479 22.10 22.85 -19.73
CA TYR A 479 22.01 22.38 -18.34
C TYR A 479 22.15 20.86 -18.24
N ASN A 480 21.31 20.11 -18.95
CA ASN A 480 21.34 18.64 -18.94
C ASN A 480 22.66 18.07 -19.49
N LYS A 481 23.25 18.73 -20.50
CA LYS A 481 24.58 18.39 -21.01
C LYS A 481 25.66 18.57 -19.93
N GLN A 482 25.59 19.64 -19.13
CA GLN A 482 26.53 19.87 -18.04
C GLN A 482 26.37 18.83 -16.93
N ASP A 483 25.13 18.43 -16.59
CA ASP A 483 24.86 17.36 -15.63
C ASP A 483 25.46 16.03 -16.11
N CYS A 484 25.20 15.61 -17.36
CA CYS A 484 25.83 14.41 -17.93
C CYS A 484 27.36 14.48 -17.91
N LYS A 485 27.93 15.65 -18.23
CA LYS A 485 29.39 15.85 -18.23
C LYS A 485 29.95 15.77 -16.80
N SER A 486 29.23 16.29 -15.82
CA SER A 486 29.57 16.23 -14.40
C SER A 486 29.72 14.79 -13.91
N LEU A 487 28.89 13.86 -14.41
CA LEU A 487 29.02 12.43 -14.11
C LEU A 487 30.36 11.83 -14.54
N ILE A 488 30.95 12.30 -15.64
CA ILE A 488 32.29 11.88 -16.09
C ILE A 488 33.35 12.31 -15.09
N TYR A 489 33.30 13.58 -14.69
CA TYR A 489 34.24 14.11 -13.71
C TYR A 489 34.08 13.44 -12.35
N LEU A 490 32.84 13.16 -11.94
CA LEU A 490 32.55 12.40 -10.74
C LEU A 490 33.11 10.97 -10.82
N GLN A 491 32.89 10.25 -11.93
CA GLN A 491 33.46 8.91 -12.15
C GLN A 491 34.99 8.95 -12.10
N ASN A 492 35.63 9.92 -12.76
CA ASN A 492 37.08 10.08 -12.75
C ASN A 492 37.60 10.36 -11.34
N TRP A 493 36.99 11.32 -10.63
CA TRP A 493 37.37 11.66 -9.26
C TRP A 493 37.20 10.47 -8.31
N LEU A 494 36.10 9.72 -8.42
CA LEU A 494 35.87 8.51 -7.63
C LEU A 494 36.92 7.43 -7.91
N ASN A 495 37.35 7.27 -9.16
CA ASN A 495 38.43 6.35 -9.51
C ASN A 495 39.81 6.82 -9.01
N GLU A 496 40.08 8.14 -8.99
CA GLU A 496 41.31 8.71 -8.46
C GLU A 496 41.46 8.50 -6.95
N ILE A 497 40.36 8.68 -6.20
CA ILE A 497 40.36 8.55 -4.73
C ILE A 497 40.14 7.10 -4.25
N LYS A 498 39.80 6.17 -5.16
CA LYS A 498 39.56 4.76 -4.86
C LYS A 498 40.82 4.14 -4.21
N PRO A 499 40.71 3.55 -3.01
CA PRO A 499 41.82 2.87 -2.35
C PRO A 499 42.44 1.75 -3.22
N LYS A 500 43.77 1.69 -3.27
CA LYS A 500 44.53 0.78 -4.16
C LYS A 500 44.31 -0.71 -3.91
N HIS A 501 43.85 -1.10 -2.72
CA HIS A 501 43.56 -2.50 -2.37
C HIS A 501 42.24 -3.00 -2.95
N ILE A 502 41.38 -2.11 -3.43
CA ILE A 502 40.07 -2.47 -4.01
C ILE A 502 40.27 -2.72 -5.50
N ASN A 503 40.11 -3.97 -5.93
CA ASN A 503 40.16 -4.31 -7.35
C ASN A 503 38.88 -3.88 -8.08
N PHE A 504 38.96 -3.69 -9.39
CA PHE A 504 37.76 -3.59 -10.22
C PHE A 504 37.06 -4.95 -10.27
N ASN A 505 35.73 -4.92 -10.24
CA ASN A 505 34.94 -6.12 -10.30
C ASN A 505 35.03 -6.74 -11.71
N LYS A 506 35.85 -7.79 -11.86
CA LYS A 506 35.88 -8.63 -13.06
C LYS A 506 34.79 -9.69 -12.93
N LYS A 507 33.58 -9.37 -13.35
CA LYS A 507 32.59 -10.41 -13.62
C LYS A 507 32.87 -10.99 -14.99
N ASP A 508 33.08 -12.31 -15.04
CA ASP A 508 32.84 -13.05 -16.27
C ASP A 508 31.36 -12.82 -16.61
N LEU A 509 31.10 -12.18 -17.75
CA LEU A 509 29.76 -12.14 -18.33
C LEU A 509 29.33 -13.60 -18.47
N ILE A 510 28.43 -14.03 -17.59
CA ILE A 510 27.80 -15.33 -17.75
C ILE A 510 26.99 -15.18 -19.05
N ASP A 511 27.45 -15.84 -20.11
CA ASP A 511 26.69 -16.04 -21.34
C ASP A 511 25.48 -16.93 -21.03
N GLU A 512 24.54 -16.45 -20.19
CA GLU A 512 23.20 -16.99 -20.15
C GLU A 512 22.49 -16.44 -21.38
N LYS A 513 22.64 -17.18 -22.49
CA LYS A 513 21.71 -17.10 -23.61
C LYS A 513 20.31 -17.00 -23.02
N ILE A 514 19.57 -15.95 -23.38
CA ILE A 514 18.13 -15.83 -23.15
C ILE A 514 17.54 -17.21 -23.45
N SER A 515 17.01 -17.88 -22.42
CA SER A 515 16.53 -19.26 -22.61
C SER A 515 15.47 -19.27 -23.71
N GLU A 516 15.53 -20.24 -24.64
CA GLU A 516 14.56 -20.36 -25.73
C GLU A 516 13.10 -20.34 -25.23
N SER A 517 12.88 -20.85 -24.02
CA SER A 517 11.60 -20.82 -23.31
C SER A 517 11.03 -19.42 -23.03
N ASN A 518 11.88 -18.41 -22.81
CA ASN A 518 11.43 -17.04 -22.59
C ASN A 518 11.00 -16.37 -23.90
N LEU A 519 11.69 -16.65 -25.00
CA LEU A 519 11.35 -16.12 -26.32
C LEU A 519 10.03 -16.72 -26.83
N GLU A 520 9.81 -18.02 -26.68
CA GLU A 520 8.54 -18.68 -27.00
C GLU A 520 7.37 -18.05 -26.22
N GLN A 521 7.59 -17.79 -24.93
CA GLN A 521 6.59 -17.21 -24.05
C GLN A 521 6.20 -15.78 -24.47
N ILE A 522 7.17 -14.95 -24.83
CA ILE A 522 6.93 -13.59 -25.35
C ILE A 522 6.14 -13.66 -26.67
N GLN A 523 6.46 -14.62 -27.54
CA GLN A 523 5.73 -14.78 -28.79
C GLN A 523 4.26 -15.16 -28.55
N ILE A 524 3.98 -16.02 -27.57
CA ILE A 524 2.61 -16.36 -27.16
C ILE A 524 1.87 -15.12 -26.66
N GLU A 525 2.49 -14.33 -25.76
CA GLU A 525 1.93 -13.09 -25.22
C GLU A 525 1.54 -12.11 -26.35
N LYS A 526 2.46 -11.85 -27.28
CA LYS A 526 2.20 -10.97 -28.44
C LYS A 526 1.08 -11.47 -29.35
N ASN A 527 1.07 -12.78 -29.65
CA ASN A 527 0.02 -13.37 -30.47
C ASN A 527 -1.37 -13.26 -29.82
N LEU A 528 -1.45 -13.33 -28.49
CA LEU A 528 -2.70 -13.17 -27.75
C LEU A 528 -3.17 -11.71 -27.74
N SER A 529 -2.27 -10.73 -27.54
CA SER A 529 -2.64 -9.31 -27.65
C SER A 529 -3.17 -8.96 -29.04
N LEU A 530 -2.53 -9.47 -30.11
CA LEU A 530 -3.08 -9.36 -31.48
C LEU A 530 -4.46 -10.04 -31.61
N THR A 531 -4.69 -11.17 -30.94
CA THR A 531 -6.00 -11.84 -30.95
C THR A 531 -7.07 -10.97 -30.27
N ILE A 532 -6.72 -10.28 -29.18
CA ILE A 532 -7.61 -9.38 -28.44
C ILE A 532 -7.93 -8.13 -29.27
N GLU A 533 -6.91 -7.53 -29.91
CA GLU A 533 -7.09 -6.37 -30.80
C GLU A 533 -8.06 -6.68 -31.95
N ASN A 534 -7.93 -7.88 -32.54
CA ASN A 534 -8.76 -8.37 -33.63
C ASN A 534 -10.17 -8.84 -33.21
N LEU A 535 -10.55 -8.76 -31.93
CA LEU A 535 -11.93 -9.04 -31.52
C LEU A 535 -12.90 -8.01 -32.13
N ASP A 536 -14.12 -8.46 -32.40
CA ASP A 536 -15.20 -7.64 -32.95
C ASP A 536 -15.41 -6.34 -32.15
N GLU A 537 -15.82 -5.26 -32.82
CA GLU A 537 -16.08 -3.95 -32.19
C GLU A 537 -17.14 -4.01 -31.08
N SER A 538 -18.05 -4.99 -31.11
CA SER A 538 -19.02 -5.20 -30.02
C SER A 538 -18.37 -5.59 -28.68
N GLU A 539 -17.11 -6.04 -28.70
CA GLU A 539 -16.34 -6.45 -27.52
C GLU A 539 -15.32 -5.38 -27.08
N LYS A 540 -15.42 -4.15 -27.62
CA LYS A 540 -14.48 -3.05 -27.35
C LYS A 540 -14.27 -2.77 -25.86
N GLU A 541 -15.32 -2.88 -25.04
CA GLU A 541 -15.27 -2.65 -23.60
C GLU A 541 -14.49 -3.74 -22.83
N ILE A 542 -14.36 -4.94 -23.40
CA ILE A 542 -13.69 -6.08 -22.76
C ILE A 542 -12.22 -6.23 -23.18
N LYS A 543 -11.81 -5.66 -24.32
CA LYS A 543 -10.42 -5.69 -24.78
C LYS A 543 -9.42 -5.29 -23.67
N PRO A 544 -9.62 -4.19 -22.90
CA PRO A 544 -8.68 -3.80 -21.85
C PRO A 544 -8.51 -4.85 -20.75
N ILE A 545 -9.60 -5.42 -20.23
CA ILE A 545 -9.51 -6.40 -19.15
C ILE A 545 -8.90 -7.72 -19.64
N LEU A 546 -9.16 -8.14 -20.89
CA LEU A 546 -8.52 -9.34 -21.45
C LEU A 546 -7.01 -9.16 -21.61
N ASP A 547 -6.57 -7.99 -22.05
CA ASP A 547 -5.14 -7.71 -22.21
C ASP A 547 -4.43 -7.60 -20.85
N GLN A 548 -5.08 -6.98 -19.86
CA GLN A 548 -4.60 -7.01 -18.47
C GLN A 548 -4.49 -8.43 -17.92
N LEU A 549 -5.45 -9.31 -18.23
CA LEU A 549 -5.46 -10.70 -17.81
C LEU A 549 -4.40 -11.57 -18.50
N ASN A 550 -3.90 -11.17 -19.68
CA ASN A 550 -2.86 -11.86 -20.44
C ASN A 550 -1.57 -11.97 -19.60
N PHE A 551 -1.28 -13.18 -19.10
CA PHE A 551 -0.19 -13.48 -18.16
C PHE A 551 -0.21 -12.63 -16.87
N TYR A 552 -1.41 -12.32 -16.37
CA TYR A 552 -1.63 -11.53 -15.15
C TYR A 552 -0.80 -12.01 -13.95
N ASN A 553 -0.80 -13.32 -13.64
CA ASN A 553 -0.14 -13.78 -12.40
C ASN A 553 1.38 -13.61 -12.50
N ARG A 554 1.94 -13.70 -13.71
CA ARG A 554 3.35 -13.37 -13.97
C ARG A 554 3.62 -11.88 -13.78
N LYS A 555 2.72 -11.00 -14.25
CA LYS A 555 2.80 -9.54 -14.03
C LYS A 555 2.71 -9.22 -12.52
N GLU A 556 1.80 -9.89 -11.80
CA GLU A 556 1.54 -9.71 -10.36
C GLU A 556 2.78 -10.06 -9.53
N GLN A 557 3.54 -11.07 -9.95
CA GLN A 557 4.76 -11.52 -9.28
C GLN A 557 6.00 -10.70 -9.62
N ARG A 558 5.95 -9.73 -10.53
CA ARG A 558 7.14 -8.93 -10.90
C ARG A 558 7.78 -8.27 -9.69
N PRO A 559 7.04 -7.63 -8.76
CA PRO A 559 7.66 -7.06 -7.56
C PRO A 559 8.23 -8.10 -6.62
N ASP A 560 7.65 -9.31 -6.52
CA ASP A 560 8.26 -10.38 -5.74
C ASP A 560 9.58 -10.85 -6.36
N TRP A 561 9.64 -10.95 -7.69
CA TRP A 561 10.88 -11.25 -8.42
C TRP A 561 11.91 -10.13 -8.24
N TRP A 562 11.53 -8.86 -8.40
CA TRP A 562 12.41 -7.73 -8.15
C TRP A 562 12.86 -7.66 -6.70
N SER A 563 11.98 -7.96 -5.74
CA SER A 563 12.34 -8.06 -4.32
C SER A 563 13.30 -9.21 -4.10
N PHE A 564 13.11 -10.37 -4.73
CA PHE A 564 14.04 -11.49 -4.67
C PHE A 564 15.42 -11.09 -5.18
N PHE A 565 15.51 -10.40 -6.32
CA PHE A 565 16.79 -9.93 -6.85
C PHE A 565 17.39 -8.78 -6.02
N SER A 566 16.57 -7.82 -5.58
CA SER A 566 16.97 -6.72 -4.71
C SER A 566 17.46 -7.20 -3.35
N ASN A 567 16.86 -8.24 -2.78
CA ASN A 567 17.30 -8.82 -1.51
C ASN A 567 18.71 -9.43 -1.61
N LYS A 568 19.10 -9.94 -2.79
CA LYS A 568 20.49 -10.35 -3.06
C LYS A 568 21.46 -9.17 -3.13
N GLU A 569 20.96 -7.95 -3.28
CA GLU A 569 21.74 -6.72 -3.36
C GLU A 569 21.69 -5.88 -2.07
N LYS A 570 20.86 -6.26 -1.10
CA LYS A 570 20.82 -5.64 0.22
C LYS A 570 21.96 -6.18 1.09
N ASP A 571 22.56 -5.32 1.90
CA ASP A 571 23.56 -5.76 2.88
C ASP A 571 22.85 -6.17 4.15
N THR A 572 23.62 -6.67 5.12
CA THR A 572 23.08 -7.06 6.42
C THR A 572 22.30 -5.92 7.08
N GLU A 573 22.74 -4.66 6.98
CA GLU A 573 22.03 -3.53 7.60
C GLU A 573 20.70 -3.22 6.88
N ASP A 574 20.71 -3.19 5.55
CA ASP A 574 19.51 -3.08 4.72
C ASP A 574 18.51 -4.23 4.99
N LEU A 575 19.02 -5.45 5.20
CA LEU A 575 18.21 -6.64 5.51
C LEU A 575 17.69 -6.64 6.95
N ILE A 576 18.40 -6.00 7.89
CA ILE A 576 17.92 -5.74 9.26
C ILE A 576 16.77 -4.72 9.23
N GLU A 577 16.86 -3.71 8.37
CA GLU A 577 15.77 -2.73 8.17
C GLU A 577 14.59 -3.31 7.37
N ASP A 578 14.82 -4.35 6.55
CA ASP A 578 13.74 -5.03 5.81
C ASP A 578 12.97 -6.02 6.68
N ASN A 579 11.75 -5.62 7.03
CA ASN A 579 10.82 -6.43 7.79
C ASN A 579 10.55 -7.84 7.21
N ASN A 580 10.75 -8.09 5.92
CA ASN A 580 10.52 -9.41 5.33
C ASN A 580 11.71 -10.37 5.50
N CYS A 581 12.83 -9.89 6.07
CA CYS A 581 14.07 -10.63 6.24
C CYS A 581 14.38 -10.87 7.73
N ILE A 582 15.38 -11.70 8.01
CA ILE A 582 16.10 -11.70 9.30
C ILE A 582 17.57 -11.49 8.98
N GLY A 583 18.07 -10.28 9.18
CA GLY A 583 19.46 -9.91 8.97
C GLY A 583 20.36 -10.19 10.18
N GLY A 584 21.65 -10.42 9.97
CA GLY A 584 22.66 -10.44 11.04
C GLY A 584 22.63 -11.67 11.96
N LEU A 585 22.45 -12.86 11.40
CA LEU A 585 22.44 -14.12 12.14
C LEU A 585 23.81 -14.50 12.71
N ASN A 586 23.84 -14.80 14.00
CA ASN A 586 24.99 -15.32 14.74
C ASN A 586 24.70 -16.74 15.26
N LEU A 587 25.41 -17.73 14.74
CA LEU A 587 25.19 -19.14 15.09
C LEU A 587 25.54 -19.39 16.57
N THR A 588 24.59 -19.95 17.33
CA THR A 588 24.78 -20.29 18.74
C THR A 588 24.92 -21.80 18.97
N ASN A 589 24.22 -22.63 18.20
CA ASN A 589 24.26 -24.08 18.33
C ASN A 589 23.90 -24.79 17.01
N GLU A 590 24.46 -25.98 16.79
CA GLU A 590 24.21 -26.84 15.64
C GLU A 590 23.98 -28.30 16.09
N SER A 591 22.94 -28.96 15.57
CA SER A 591 22.68 -30.38 15.80
C SER A 591 22.28 -31.12 14.52
N ASN A 592 22.53 -32.43 14.45
CA ASN A 592 22.23 -33.26 13.28
C ASN A 592 20.82 -33.87 13.36
N ASP A 593 20.10 -33.88 12.23
CA ASP A 593 18.77 -34.49 12.06
C ASP A 593 18.69 -35.22 10.71
N GLY A 594 19.29 -36.42 10.65
CA GLY A 594 19.35 -37.23 9.43
C GLY A 594 20.11 -36.56 8.28
N ASN A 595 19.42 -36.30 7.17
CA ASN A 595 19.95 -35.59 5.99
C ASN A 595 19.94 -34.06 6.16
N PHE A 596 19.47 -33.57 7.30
CA PHE A 596 19.39 -32.16 7.65
C PHE A 596 20.21 -31.88 8.91
N LYS A 597 20.46 -30.59 9.16
CA LYS A 597 20.96 -30.05 10.42
C LYS A 597 20.01 -28.99 10.94
N ILE A 598 19.92 -28.89 12.25
CA ILE A 598 19.16 -27.87 12.96
C ILE A 598 20.15 -26.84 13.48
N LEU A 599 19.95 -25.59 13.11
CA LEU A 599 20.81 -24.47 13.47
C LEU A 599 20.03 -23.49 14.33
N ASN A 600 20.61 -23.07 15.45
CA ASN A 600 20.09 -22.02 16.31
C ASN A 600 20.94 -20.76 16.13
N PHE A 601 20.30 -19.62 15.96
CA PHE A 601 20.97 -18.33 15.79
C PHE A 601 20.42 -17.30 16.77
N LYS A 602 21.26 -16.34 17.13
CA LYS A 602 20.84 -15.02 17.64
C LYS A 602 20.88 -13.99 16.52
N TYR A 603 19.99 -13.00 16.54
CA TYR A 603 19.95 -11.89 15.59
C TYR A 603 19.81 -10.55 16.32
N PRO A 604 20.21 -9.41 15.71
CA PRO A 604 20.07 -8.09 16.33
C PRO A 604 18.59 -7.69 16.46
N GLU A 605 18.30 -6.77 17.38
CA GLU A 605 16.96 -6.20 17.56
C GLU A 605 16.44 -5.67 16.22
N GLN A 606 15.43 -6.34 15.67
CA GLN A 606 14.84 -6.02 14.38
C GLN A 606 13.41 -6.57 14.32
N ILE A 607 12.62 -6.02 13.41
CA ILE A 607 11.25 -6.48 13.18
C ILE A 607 11.30 -7.44 12.00
N THR A 608 10.72 -8.64 12.13
CA THR A 608 10.63 -9.61 11.03
C THR A 608 9.21 -10.14 10.84
N LYS A 609 8.82 -10.45 9.59
CA LYS A 609 7.57 -11.14 9.23
C LYS A 609 7.72 -12.66 9.20
N MET A 610 8.96 -13.15 9.22
CA MET A 610 9.26 -14.57 9.14
C MET A 610 8.71 -15.33 10.36
N LYS A 611 8.09 -16.49 10.12
CA LYS A 611 7.42 -17.28 11.17
C LYS A 611 7.75 -18.76 11.07
N PRO A 612 7.50 -19.54 12.14
CA PRO A 612 7.65 -20.99 12.11
C PRO A 612 6.85 -21.62 10.96
N GLY A 613 7.51 -22.51 10.22
CA GLY A 613 6.95 -23.20 9.05
C GLY A 613 7.28 -22.55 7.71
N ASP A 614 7.77 -21.31 7.69
CA ASP A 614 8.18 -20.64 6.46
C ASP A 614 9.37 -21.36 5.82
N THR A 615 9.36 -21.37 4.49
CA THR A 615 10.53 -21.75 3.69
C THR A 615 11.22 -20.47 3.28
N VAL A 616 12.50 -20.36 3.59
CA VAL A 616 13.30 -19.14 3.41
C VAL A 616 14.59 -19.48 2.69
N LEU A 617 15.21 -18.46 2.09
CA LEU A 617 16.50 -18.58 1.44
C LEU A 617 17.58 -17.90 2.28
N ASP A 618 18.83 -18.22 2.00
CA ASP A 618 19.97 -17.45 2.49
C ASP A 618 20.08 -16.08 1.78
N GLN A 619 21.03 -15.26 2.22
CA GLN A 619 21.28 -13.92 1.66
C GLN A 619 21.62 -13.93 0.16
N ASN A 620 22.14 -15.05 -0.35
CA ASN A 620 22.47 -15.23 -1.77
C ASN A 620 21.28 -15.72 -2.60
N GLY A 621 20.18 -16.12 -1.96
CA GLY A 621 19.00 -16.69 -2.61
C GLY A 621 19.25 -18.07 -3.23
N GLU A 622 20.16 -18.87 -2.67
CA GLU A 622 20.60 -20.17 -3.20
C GLU A 622 20.15 -21.34 -2.31
N ASN A 623 20.26 -21.19 -0.99
CA ASN A 623 20.05 -22.29 -0.06
C ASN A 623 18.71 -22.17 0.67
N SER A 624 17.78 -23.08 0.36
CA SER A 624 16.50 -23.15 1.05
C SER A 624 16.63 -23.79 2.43
N SER A 625 16.03 -23.16 3.44
CA SER A 625 15.86 -23.70 4.79
C SER A 625 14.43 -23.53 5.27
N ARG A 626 14.04 -24.26 6.33
CA ARG A 626 12.71 -24.15 6.95
C ARG A 626 12.84 -23.62 8.36
N ILE A 627 12.08 -22.59 8.71
CA ILE A 627 12.05 -22.05 10.07
C ILE A 627 11.27 -23.01 10.97
N LEU A 628 11.88 -23.42 12.08
CA LEU A 628 11.26 -24.29 13.09
C LEU A 628 10.67 -23.48 14.25
N SER A 629 11.36 -22.43 14.70
CA SER A 629 10.89 -21.51 15.75
C SER A 629 11.53 -20.14 15.61
N VAL A 630 10.84 -19.09 16.05
CA VAL A 630 11.35 -17.71 16.18
C VAL A 630 10.98 -17.20 17.56
N ASP A 631 11.98 -16.79 18.34
CA ASP A 631 11.84 -16.07 19.61
C ASP A 631 12.12 -14.58 19.35
N TYR A 632 11.07 -13.77 19.43
CA TYR A 632 11.14 -12.33 19.15
C TYR A 632 11.65 -11.51 20.34
N LYS A 633 11.63 -12.06 21.57
CA LYS A 633 12.03 -11.38 22.79
C LYS A 633 13.53 -11.47 23.01
N ASN A 634 14.07 -12.67 22.79
CA ASN A 634 15.50 -12.95 22.93
C ASN A 634 16.27 -12.83 21.60
N PHE A 635 15.55 -12.50 20.52
CA PHE A 635 16.05 -12.42 19.16
C PHE A 635 16.77 -13.71 18.73
N GLU A 636 16.09 -14.85 18.86
CA GLU A 636 16.62 -16.17 18.48
C GLU A 636 15.78 -16.82 17.37
N VAL A 637 16.44 -17.50 16.43
CA VAL A 637 15.75 -18.25 15.37
C VAL A 637 16.35 -19.64 15.22
N LYS A 638 15.49 -20.64 15.03
CA LYS A 638 15.88 -22.03 14.77
C LYS A 638 15.44 -22.42 13.37
N ILE A 639 16.39 -22.90 12.57
CA ILE A 639 16.13 -23.34 11.18
C ILE A 639 16.57 -24.79 10.95
N ARG A 640 15.94 -25.43 9.98
CA ARG A 640 16.33 -26.73 9.42
C ARG A 640 16.95 -26.52 8.05
N LEU A 641 18.21 -26.91 7.88
CA LEU A 641 19.00 -26.71 6.66
C LEU A 641 19.57 -28.06 6.18
N GLY A 642 19.79 -28.23 4.87
CA GLY A 642 20.46 -29.42 4.34
C GLY A 642 21.88 -29.57 4.89
N LYS A 643 22.30 -30.81 5.20
CA LYS A 643 23.55 -31.09 5.92
C LYS A 643 24.82 -30.51 5.27
N ASN A 644 24.86 -30.47 3.92
CA ASN A 644 26.03 -30.01 3.15
C ASN A 644 26.04 -28.50 2.87
N LYS A 645 25.11 -27.72 3.43
CA LYS A 645 24.99 -26.28 3.18
C LYS A 645 25.62 -25.46 4.30
N ILE A 646 26.12 -24.27 3.96
CA ILE A 646 26.78 -23.35 4.89
C ILE A 646 25.71 -22.61 5.71
N PRO A 647 25.92 -22.38 7.02
CA PRO A 647 25.04 -21.54 7.83
C PRO A 647 24.84 -20.13 7.22
N PRO A 648 23.61 -19.63 7.06
CA PRO A 648 23.35 -18.31 6.50
C PRO A 648 23.73 -17.19 7.46
N LEU A 649 24.09 -16.02 6.91
CA LEU A 649 24.26 -14.77 7.66
C LEU A 649 22.95 -13.97 7.76
N SER A 650 22.03 -14.18 6.82
CA SER A 650 20.70 -13.56 6.84
C SER A 650 19.71 -14.48 6.15
N LEU A 651 18.43 -14.36 6.49
CA LEU A 651 17.33 -15.10 5.87
C LEU A 651 16.49 -14.14 5.02
N THR A 652 16.19 -14.55 3.79
CA THR A 652 15.35 -13.81 2.85
C THR A 652 14.11 -14.63 2.45
N PRO A 653 13.02 -14.00 1.98
CA PRO A 653 11.85 -14.71 1.48
C PRO A 653 12.17 -15.72 0.36
N SER A 654 11.34 -16.76 0.22
CA SER A 654 11.45 -17.72 -0.89
C SER A 654 11.12 -17.08 -2.24
N GLN A 655 11.46 -17.79 -3.32
CA GLN A 655 11.03 -17.44 -4.67
C GLN A 655 9.49 -17.40 -4.80
N PRO A 656 8.94 -16.60 -5.73
CA PRO A 656 7.51 -16.57 -6.02
C PRO A 656 6.97 -17.95 -6.44
N LEU A 657 5.69 -18.21 -6.18
CA LEU A 657 5.04 -19.47 -6.55
C LEU A 657 4.93 -19.63 -8.07
N ASN A 658 5.12 -20.83 -8.61
CA ASN A 658 4.93 -21.07 -10.04
C ASN A 658 3.45 -20.99 -10.46
N THR A 659 3.10 -20.04 -11.33
CA THR A 659 1.73 -19.78 -11.82
C THR A 659 1.47 -20.30 -13.23
N LYS A 660 2.43 -21.00 -13.85
CA LYS A 660 2.37 -21.41 -15.27
C LYS A 660 1.08 -22.13 -15.65
N SER A 661 0.53 -22.99 -14.79
CA SER A 661 -0.74 -23.68 -15.07
C SER A 661 -1.95 -22.73 -15.11
N ILE A 662 -1.95 -21.70 -14.27
CA ILE A 662 -3.01 -20.69 -14.18
C ILE A 662 -2.91 -19.77 -15.41
N ASP A 663 -1.72 -19.25 -15.71
CA ASP A 663 -1.52 -18.36 -16.85
C ASP A 663 -1.83 -19.07 -18.18
N ASN A 664 -1.42 -20.34 -18.33
CA ASN A 664 -1.76 -21.13 -19.52
C ASN A 664 -3.27 -21.35 -19.67
N ALA A 665 -4.01 -21.51 -18.56
CA ALA A 665 -5.46 -21.64 -18.61
C ALA A 665 -6.13 -20.33 -19.05
N VAL A 666 -5.65 -19.18 -18.56
CA VAL A 666 -6.15 -17.87 -19.01
C VAL A 666 -5.78 -17.59 -20.47
N ALA A 667 -4.57 -17.95 -20.91
CA ALA A 667 -4.17 -17.87 -22.31
C ALA A 667 -5.07 -18.72 -23.23
N GLU A 668 -5.43 -19.94 -22.80
CA GLU A 668 -6.40 -20.80 -23.51
C GLU A 668 -7.77 -20.11 -23.62
N PHE A 669 -8.26 -19.51 -22.53
CA PHE A 669 -9.51 -18.74 -22.52
C PHE A 669 -9.48 -17.56 -23.51
N ILE A 670 -8.42 -16.74 -23.48
CA ILE A 670 -8.28 -15.58 -24.38
C ILE A 670 -8.27 -16.04 -25.84
N LYS A 671 -7.46 -17.08 -26.15
CA LYS A 671 -7.39 -17.65 -27.49
C LYS A 671 -8.75 -18.11 -28.01
N ASP A 672 -9.56 -18.69 -27.12
CA ASP A 672 -10.87 -19.24 -27.45
C ASP A 672 -12.04 -18.26 -27.17
N TYR A 673 -11.74 -16.99 -26.89
CA TYR A 673 -12.76 -16.00 -26.50
C TYR A 673 -13.78 -15.74 -27.62
N SER A 674 -13.34 -15.66 -28.88
CA SER A 674 -14.20 -15.34 -30.03
C SER A 674 -15.25 -16.43 -30.33
N TYR A 675 -15.10 -17.64 -29.82
CA TYR A 675 -16.09 -18.70 -30.03
C TYR A 675 -17.39 -18.39 -29.27
N LYS A 676 -18.49 -18.17 -30.00
CA LYS A 676 -19.78 -17.70 -29.44
C LYS A 676 -20.32 -18.51 -28.25
N ASN A 677 -20.13 -19.84 -28.27
CA ASN A 677 -20.62 -20.74 -27.22
C ASN A 677 -19.56 -21.11 -26.16
N SER A 678 -18.35 -20.54 -26.24
CA SER A 678 -17.31 -20.81 -25.25
C SER A 678 -17.55 -20.02 -23.96
N TYR A 679 -17.45 -20.72 -22.83
CA TYR A 679 -17.38 -20.17 -21.46
C TYR A 679 -18.42 -19.07 -21.11
N PRO A 680 -19.73 -19.30 -21.31
CA PRO A 680 -20.78 -18.28 -21.14
C PRO A 680 -20.80 -17.63 -19.74
N ALA A 681 -20.57 -18.39 -18.67
CA ALA A 681 -20.54 -17.83 -17.31
C ALA A 681 -19.35 -16.88 -17.07
N ILE A 682 -18.18 -17.20 -17.63
CA ILE A 682 -16.99 -16.34 -17.54
C ILE A 682 -17.20 -15.04 -18.32
N LYS A 683 -17.76 -15.14 -19.54
CA LYS A 683 -18.10 -13.97 -20.34
C LYS A 683 -19.15 -13.10 -19.67
N SER A 684 -20.19 -13.71 -19.09
CA SER A 684 -21.20 -12.99 -18.30
C SER A 684 -20.56 -12.20 -17.16
N LEU A 685 -19.61 -12.81 -16.43
CA LEU A 685 -18.88 -12.19 -15.33
C LEU A 685 -18.05 -10.99 -15.79
N LEU A 686 -17.24 -11.15 -16.85
CA LEU A 686 -16.41 -10.07 -17.38
C LEU A 686 -17.25 -8.92 -17.95
N HIS A 687 -18.41 -9.20 -18.53
CA HIS A 687 -19.36 -8.18 -18.99
C HIS A 687 -20.24 -7.60 -17.87
N LYS A 688 -20.05 -8.01 -16.61
CA LYS A 688 -20.86 -7.60 -15.46
C LYS A 688 -22.38 -7.76 -15.70
N LYS A 689 -22.78 -8.77 -16.48
CA LYS A 689 -24.19 -9.02 -16.85
C LYS A 689 -24.97 -9.60 -15.68
N ASP A 690 -26.24 -9.22 -15.57
CA ASP A 690 -27.14 -9.81 -14.57
C ASP A 690 -27.21 -11.34 -14.68
N THR A 691 -27.40 -11.99 -13.53
CA THR A 691 -27.51 -13.46 -13.47
C THR A 691 -28.68 -13.95 -14.34
N SER A 692 -28.40 -14.88 -15.25
CA SER A 692 -29.43 -15.52 -16.08
C SER A 692 -30.07 -16.70 -15.35
N TYR A 693 -31.40 -16.78 -15.40
CA TYR A 693 -32.17 -17.84 -14.76
C TYR A 693 -33.10 -18.57 -15.73
N LYS A 694 -33.35 -19.85 -15.46
CA LYS A 694 -34.39 -20.67 -16.09
C LYS A 694 -35.73 -20.37 -15.43
N GLY A 695 -36.50 -19.44 -15.99
CA GLY A 695 -37.83 -19.08 -15.50
C GLY A 695 -37.85 -17.89 -14.53
N LYS A 696 -38.99 -17.65 -13.89
CA LYS A 696 -39.19 -16.55 -12.94
C LYS A 696 -38.60 -16.89 -11.58
N ILE A 697 -37.95 -15.91 -10.97
CA ILE A 697 -37.21 -16.05 -9.71
C ILE A 697 -37.66 -15.00 -8.71
N GLU A 698 -37.70 -15.39 -7.43
CA GLU A 698 -38.01 -14.50 -6.32
C GLU A 698 -36.73 -13.94 -5.68
N PHE A 699 -36.69 -12.64 -5.47
CA PHE A 699 -35.54 -11.91 -4.91
C PHE A 699 -35.72 -11.66 -3.41
N ASN A 700 -35.77 -12.74 -2.62
CA ASN A 700 -35.75 -12.67 -1.15
C ASN A 700 -34.57 -13.50 -0.58
N ASN A 701 -34.22 -13.22 0.68
CA ASN A 701 -33.05 -13.79 1.36
C ASN A 701 -33.35 -15.07 2.17
N SER A 702 -34.50 -15.72 1.96
CA SER A 702 -34.77 -17.02 2.58
C SER A 702 -33.86 -18.10 1.97
N ILE A 703 -33.47 -19.10 2.77
CA ILE A 703 -32.60 -20.19 2.29
C ILE A 703 -33.22 -20.94 1.11
N GLU A 704 -34.54 -21.14 1.09
CA GLU A 704 -35.25 -21.81 0.00
C GLU A 704 -35.27 -20.95 -1.27
N ALA A 705 -35.46 -19.63 -1.16
CA ALA A 705 -35.33 -18.75 -2.32
C ALA A 705 -33.90 -18.73 -2.86
N ILE A 706 -32.88 -18.70 -2.00
CA ILE A 706 -31.47 -18.75 -2.41
C ILE A 706 -31.16 -20.08 -3.13
N LYS A 707 -31.59 -21.23 -2.59
CA LYS A 707 -31.46 -22.52 -3.27
C LYS A 707 -32.12 -22.49 -4.64
N ASN A 708 -33.36 -22.00 -4.72
CA ASN A 708 -34.11 -21.90 -5.97
C ASN A 708 -33.42 -20.96 -6.99
N ARG A 709 -32.86 -19.84 -6.55
CA ARG A 709 -32.05 -18.91 -7.38
C ARG A 709 -30.87 -19.64 -8.01
N ILE A 710 -30.04 -20.29 -7.19
CA ILE A 710 -28.80 -20.93 -7.64
C ILE A 710 -29.12 -22.15 -8.53
N LYS A 711 -30.09 -22.98 -8.15
CA LYS A 711 -30.51 -24.16 -8.91
C LYS A 711 -31.04 -23.83 -10.30
N ASN A 712 -31.65 -22.65 -10.49
CA ASN A 712 -32.16 -22.22 -11.78
C ASN A 712 -31.18 -21.36 -12.58
N MET A 713 -29.93 -21.18 -12.15
CA MET A 713 -28.93 -20.46 -12.96
C MET A 713 -28.76 -21.10 -14.34
N ASN A 714 -28.56 -20.25 -15.35
CA ASN A 714 -28.44 -20.66 -16.74
C ASN A 714 -27.13 -20.19 -17.35
N ASN A 715 -26.08 -21.00 -17.18
CA ASN A 715 -24.76 -20.76 -17.76
C ASN A 715 -24.21 -19.37 -17.41
N SER A 716 -24.40 -18.93 -16.16
CA SER A 716 -24.10 -17.57 -15.69
C SER A 716 -23.32 -17.60 -14.37
N TYR A 717 -23.10 -16.42 -13.79
CA TYR A 717 -22.51 -16.28 -12.46
C TYR A 717 -23.48 -15.65 -11.46
N ILE A 718 -23.24 -15.86 -10.17
CA ILE A 718 -23.90 -15.14 -9.07
C ILE A 718 -22.91 -14.89 -7.94
N VAL A 719 -23.07 -13.76 -7.25
CA VAL A 719 -22.33 -13.42 -6.04
C VAL A 719 -23.24 -13.55 -4.82
N MET A 720 -22.75 -14.24 -3.79
CA MET A 720 -23.33 -14.28 -2.46
C MET A 720 -22.37 -13.61 -1.48
N GLN A 721 -22.65 -12.33 -1.19
CA GLN A 721 -21.91 -11.58 -0.19
C GLN A 721 -22.44 -11.96 1.20
N GLY A 722 -21.55 -12.44 2.06
CA GLY A 722 -21.90 -12.79 3.43
C GLY A 722 -21.06 -12.05 4.45
N PRO A 723 -21.58 -10.97 5.04
CA PRO A 723 -20.96 -10.29 6.17
C PRO A 723 -20.64 -11.22 7.36
N PRO A 724 -19.85 -10.77 8.36
CA PRO A 724 -19.51 -11.57 9.54
C PRO A 724 -20.73 -12.12 10.31
N GLY A 725 -20.68 -13.40 10.64
CA GLY A 725 -21.71 -14.07 11.44
C GLY A 725 -23.02 -14.38 10.69
N THR A 726 -23.09 -14.16 9.38
CA THR A 726 -24.30 -14.41 8.56
C THR A 726 -24.54 -15.87 8.19
N GLY A 727 -23.61 -16.76 8.56
CA GLY A 727 -23.73 -18.19 8.27
C GLY A 727 -23.40 -18.56 6.82
N LYS A 728 -22.38 -17.93 6.22
CA LYS A 728 -21.87 -18.28 4.87
C LYS A 728 -21.72 -19.79 4.66
N SER A 729 -20.84 -20.45 5.42
CA SER A 729 -20.59 -21.89 5.26
C SER A 729 -21.82 -22.75 5.56
N TYR A 730 -22.69 -22.33 6.49
CA TYR A 730 -23.97 -22.99 6.79
C TYR A 730 -24.93 -22.94 5.59
N THR A 731 -24.96 -21.81 4.89
CA THR A 731 -25.79 -21.58 3.71
C THR A 731 -25.20 -22.33 2.51
N SER A 732 -23.88 -22.21 2.29
CA SER A 732 -23.14 -22.89 1.21
C SER A 732 -23.30 -24.41 1.28
N SER A 733 -23.13 -25.04 2.46
CA SER A 733 -23.25 -26.49 2.59
C SER A 733 -24.64 -27.01 2.25
N ARG A 734 -25.70 -26.26 2.62
CA ARG A 734 -27.09 -26.58 2.28
C ARG A 734 -27.39 -26.45 0.79
N ILE A 735 -26.88 -25.41 0.16
CA ILE A 735 -27.03 -25.22 -1.30
C ILE A 735 -26.31 -26.35 -2.04
N ILE A 736 -25.07 -26.64 -1.66
CA ILE A 736 -24.24 -27.65 -2.31
C ILE A 736 -24.88 -29.04 -2.17
N LEU A 737 -25.39 -29.40 -0.98
CA LEU A 737 -26.07 -30.68 -0.80
C LEU A 737 -27.37 -30.78 -1.62
N ASP A 738 -28.20 -29.73 -1.66
CA ASP A 738 -29.43 -29.69 -2.49
C ASP A 738 -29.13 -29.90 -3.98
N LEU A 739 -28.03 -29.31 -4.47
CA LEU A 739 -27.55 -29.51 -5.83
C LEU A 739 -27.04 -30.95 -6.08
N ILE A 740 -26.32 -31.55 -5.11
CA ILE A 740 -25.86 -32.95 -5.19
C ILE A 740 -27.05 -33.91 -5.23
N GLU A 741 -28.06 -33.71 -4.38
CA GLU A 741 -29.31 -34.49 -4.39
C GLU A 741 -30.07 -34.36 -5.73
N SER A 742 -29.91 -33.21 -6.39
CA SER A 742 -30.43 -32.95 -7.73
C SER A 742 -29.54 -33.50 -8.87
N ASN A 743 -28.54 -34.34 -8.54
CA ASN A 743 -27.58 -34.97 -9.46
C ASN A 743 -26.66 -33.99 -10.21
N TYR A 744 -26.43 -32.78 -9.69
CA TYR A 744 -25.43 -31.88 -10.25
C TYR A 744 -24.01 -32.23 -9.81
N ARG A 745 -23.04 -32.04 -10.70
CA ARG A 745 -21.60 -32.18 -10.40
C ARG A 745 -21.01 -30.85 -9.99
N ILE A 746 -20.25 -30.84 -8.89
CA ILE A 746 -19.82 -29.62 -8.22
C ILE A 746 -18.30 -29.60 -8.05
N ALA A 747 -17.70 -28.45 -8.40
CA ALA A 747 -16.33 -28.12 -8.05
C ALA A 747 -16.29 -27.11 -6.90
N ILE A 748 -15.35 -27.28 -5.97
CA ILE A 748 -15.09 -26.32 -4.88
C ILE A 748 -13.66 -25.84 -4.97
N VAL A 749 -13.49 -24.52 -4.98
CA VAL A 749 -12.20 -23.83 -4.94
C VAL A 749 -12.19 -22.83 -3.80
N CYS A 750 -11.11 -22.80 -3.04
CA CYS A 750 -10.85 -21.76 -2.04
C CYS A 750 -9.39 -21.30 -2.14
N HIS A 751 -9.08 -20.15 -1.53
CA HIS A 751 -7.72 -19.61 -1.51
C HIS A 751 -6.71 -20.49 -0.71
N SER A 752 -7.18 -21.29 0.27
CA SER A 752 -6.33 -22.13 1.13
C SER A 752 -6.91 -23.51 1.42
N HIS A 753 -6.03 -24.47 1.70
CA HIS A 753 -6.42 -25.83 2.11
C HIS A 753 -7.27 -25.86 3.39
N LYS A 754 -7.01 -24.94 4.34
CA LYS A 754 -7.79 -24.82 5.58
C LYS A 754 -9.25 -24.42 5.28
N ALA A 755 -9.45 -23.46 4.38
CA ALA A 755 -10.80 -23.04 3.96
C ALA A 755 -11.55 -24.19 3.27
N ILE A 756 -10.87 -24.92 2.38
CA ILE A 756 -11.47 -26.09 1.69
C ILE A 756 -11.93 -27.12 2.72
N ILE A 757 -11.05 -27.50 3.67
CA ILE A 757 -11.35 -28.51 4.70
C ILE A 757 -12.58 -28.10 5.52
N ASN A 758 -12.68 -26.82 5.93
CA ASN A 758 -13.82 -26.33 6.71
C ASN A 758 -15.15 -26.47 5.95
N LEU A 759 -15.17 -26.10 4.66
CA LEU A 759 -16.38 -26.18 3.84
C LEU A 759 -16.78 -27.64 3.56
N ILE A 760 -15.84 -28.49 3.12
CA ILE A 760 -16.14 -29.90 2.83
C ILE A 760 -16.56 -30.67 4.08
N LYS A 761 -16.00 -30.32 5.26
CA LYS A 761 -16.44 -30.88 6.53
C LYS A 761 -17.89 -30.50 6.82
N SER A 762 -18.24 -29.22 6.68
CA SER A 762 -19.63 -28.77 6.89
C SER A 762 -20.62 -29.45 5.93
N ILE A 763 -20.19 -29.79 4.70
CA ILE A 763 -21.01 -30.53 3.74
C ILE A 763 -21.16 -31.99 4.17
N ASP A 764 -20.07 -32.66 4.54
CA ASP A 764 -20.08 -34.06 4.95
C ASP A 764 -20.90 -34.27 6.24
N ASP A 765 -20.72 -33.41 7.24
CA ASP A 765 -21.50 -33.42 8.49
C ASP A 765 -23.01 -33.25 8.20
N PHE A 766 -23.38 -32.29 7.36
CA PHE A 766 -24.78 -32.04 7.00
C PHE A 766 -25.38 -33.17 6.14
N ALA A 767 -24.58 -33.80 5.29
CA ALA A 767 -24.99 -34.97 4.51
C ALA A 767 -25.29 -36.16 5.43
N ILE A 768 -24.48 -36.39 6.45
CA ILE A 768 -24.73 -37.41 7.48
C ILE A 768 -26.03 -37.12 8.23
N GLU A 769 -26.23 -35.89 8.69
CA GLU A 769 -27.46 -35.47 9.39
C GLU A 769 -28.70 -35.65 8.51
N SER A 770 -28.59 -35.33 7.22
CA SER A 770 -29.67 -35.43 6.24
C SER A 770 -29.83 -36.83 5.64
N LYS A 771 -28.97 -37.79 6.01
CA LYS A 771 -28.91 -39.16 5.49
C LYS A 771 -28.72 -39.23 3.97
N VAL A 772 -27.93 -38.30 3.42
CA VAL A 772 -27.55 -38.23 2.01
C VAL A 772 -26.15 -38.81 1.86
N SER A 773 -25.94 -39.68 0.87
CA SER A 773 -24.62 -40.20 0.51
C SER A 773 -24.23 -39.74 -0.89
N PHE A 774 -22.96 -39.37 -1.07
CA PHE A 774 -22.41 -38.95 -2.35
C PHE A 774 -20.94 -39.35 -2.46
N LYS A 775 -20.38 -39.26 -3.67
CA LYS A 775 -18.96 -39.56 -3.92
C LYS A 775 -18.16 -38.28 -4.19
N GLY A 776 -17.30 -37.90 -3.26
CA GLY A 776 -16.43 -36.72 -3.35
C GLY A 776 -14.94 -37.04 -3.34
N ILE A 777 -14.10 -36.11 -3.84
CA ILE A 777 -12.64 -36.16 -3.76
C ILE A 777 -12.03 -34.79 -3.43
N TYR A 778 -10.98 -34.78 -2.61
CA TYR A 778 -10.22 -33.60 -2.21
C TYR A 778 -8.70 -33.78 -2.41
N LYS A 779 -8.05 -32.79 -3.03
CA LYS A 779 -6.58 -32.72 -3.18
C LYS A 779 -5.91 -32.01 -1.99
N SER A 780 -5.24 -32.79 -1.13
CA SER A 780 -4.39 -32.30 -0.05
C SER A 780 -3.02 -31.81 -0.55
N SER A 781 -2.40 -30.84 0.14
CA SER A 781 -1.04 -30.36 -0.15
C SER A 781 0.06 -31.38 0.16
N SER A 782 -0.12 -32.22 1.19
CA SER A 782 0.89 -33.18 1.68
C SER A 782 0.49 -34.64 1.45
N GLY A 783 -0.68 -34.89 0.85
CA GLY A 783 -1.23 -36.24 0.67
C GLY A 783 -1.71 -36.91 1.97
N LYS A 784 -1.63 -36.23 3.12
CA LYS A 784 -2.13 -36.70 4.42
C LYS A 784 -2.94 -35.60 5.10
N THR A 785 -4.04 -35.96 5.77
CA THR A 785 -4.83 -35.07 6.63
C THR A 785 -5.29 -35.86 7.84
N ASP A 786 -5.37 -35.23 9.01
CA ASP A 786 -5.89 -35.88 10.22
C ASP A 786 -7.42 -35.99 10.23
N HIS A 787 -8.10 -35.46 9.19
CA HIS A 787 -9.55 -35.53 9.04
C HIS A 787 -9.98 -36.79 8.30
N GLN A 788 -10.99 -37.46 8.85
CA GLN A 788 -11.71 -38.55 8.17
C GLN A 788 -13.07 -38.02 7.71
N PHE A 789 -13.41 -38.29 6.44
CA PHE A 789 -14.69 -37.91 5.85
C PHE A 789 -15.44 -39.17 5.41
N SER A 790 -16.77 -39.13 5.51
CA SER A 790 -17.63 -40.27 5.16
C SER A 790 -17.89 -40.36 3.67
N ASN A 791 -18.11 -39.21 3.00
CA ASN A 791 -18.45 -39.14 1.58
C ASN A 791 -17.29 -38.66 0.69
N ILE A 792 -16.13 -38.28 1.26
CA ILE A 792 -15.06 -37.57 0.54
C ILE A 792 -13.71 -38.28 0.67
N GLN A 793 -13.12 -38.64 -0.46
CA GLN A 793 -11.81 -39.30 -0.53
C GLN A 793 -10.68 -38.27 -0.62
N ILE A 794 -9.52 -38.56 0.00
CA ILE A 794 -8.30 -37.75 -0.16
C ILE A 794 -7.45 -38.37 -1.27
N GLY A 795 -7.15 -37.60 -2.31
CA GLY A 795 -6.41 -38.12 -3.47
C GLY A 795 -5.93 -37.04 -4.43
N ASP A 796 -5.07 -37.42 -5.38
CA ASP A 796 -4.60 -36.52 -6.42
C ASP A 796 -5.65 -36.42 -7.53
N THR A 797 -6.37 -35.30 -7.57
CA THR A 797 -7.41 -35.04 -8.57
C THR A 797 -6.86 -35.11 -10.00
N ASN A 798 -5.57 -34.88 -10.22
CA ASN A 798 -4.96 -34.91 -11.56
C ASN A 798 -4.80 -36.33 -12.11
N LYS A 799 -4.96 -37.38 -11.28
CA LYS A 799 -4.75 -38.79 -11.64
C LYS A 799 -6.05 -39.59 -11.77
N VAL A 800 -7.20 -38.94 -11.60
CA VAL A 800 -8.52 -39.58 -11.64
C VAL A 800 -9.40 -38.94 -12.70
N ASN A 801 -10.43 -39.66 -13.15
CA ASN A 801 -11.50 -39.07 -13.93
C ASN A 801 -12.46 -38.31 -13.00
N VAL A 802 -12.45 -36.98 -13.06
CA VAL A 802 -13.29 -36.13 -12.19
C VAL A 802 -14.79 -36.32 -12.40
N LYS A 803 -15.23 -36.87 -13.55
CA LYS A 803 -16.65 -37.18 -13.80
C LYS A 803 -17.16 -38.34 -12.93
N ASP A 804 -16.28 -39.13 -12.33
CA ASP A 804 -16.65 -40.24 -11.45
C ASP A 804 -17.04 -39.78 -10.03
N TYR A 805 -17.04 -38.47 -9.79
CA TYR A 805 -17.29 -37.83 -8.50
C TYR A 805 -18.37 -36.75 -8.66
N GLN A 806 -19.29 -36.66 -7.69
CA GLN A 806 -20.29 -35.59 -7.62
C GLN A 806 -19.69 -34.29 -7.04
N LEU A 807 -18.62 -34.40 -6.25
CA LEU A 807 -17.93 -33.27 -5.65
C LEU A 807 -16.41 -33.40 -5.82
N VAL A 808 -15.77 -32.35 -6.35
CA VAL A 808 -14.31 -32.26 -6.48
C VAL A 808 -13.83 -30.97 -5.82
N ALA A 809 -12.94 -31.09 -4.83
CA ALA A 809 -12.41 -29.95 -4.09
C ALA A 809 -10.90 -29.81 -4.24
N GLY A 810 -10.41 -28.58 -4.43
CA GLY A 810 -8.99 -28.30 -4.57
C GLY A 810 -8.68 -26.82 -4.64
N THR A 811 -7.39 -26.46 -4.57
CA THR A 811 -6.94 -25.08 -4.79
C THR A 811 -7.01 -24.72 -6.28
N THR A 812 -6.80 -23.44 -6.62
CA THR A 812 -6.72 -22.99 -8.02
C THR A 812 -5.71 -23.80 -8.84
N TRP A 813 -4.54 -24.16 -8.27
CA TRP A 813 -3.55 -25.01 -8.95
C TRP A 813 -4.08 -26.41 -9.28
N ALA A 814 -4.95 -26.95 -8.42
CA ALA A 814 -5.56 -28.24 -8.67
C ALA A 814 -6.50 -28.16 -9.87
N LEU A 815 -7.41 -27.17 -9.90
CA LEU A 815 -8.47 -27.12 -10.92
C LEU A 815 -8.07 -26.38 -12.22
N SER A 816 -7.02 -25.56 -12.19
CA SER A 816 -6.39 -24.98 -13.39
C SER A 816 -5.47 -25.96 -14.13
N ASN A 817 -5.39 -27.22 -13.70
CA ASN A 817 -4.62 -28.22 -14.43
C ASN A 817 -5.30 -28.59 -15.76
N SER A 818 -4.52 -28.80 -16.82
CA SER A 818 -5.02 -29.16 -18.15
C SER A 818 -5.86 -30.44 -18.15
N ASN A 819 -5.56 -31.42 -17.28
CA ASN A 819 -6.31 -32.67 -17.17
C ASN A 819 -7.80 -32.45 -16.86
N HIS A 820 -8.15 -31.37 -16.16
CA HIS A 820 -9.55 -31.04 -15.82
C HIS A 820 -10.31 -30.31 -16.93
N ARG A 821 -9.63 -29.99 -18.04
CA ARG A 821 -10.20 -29.22 -19.16
C ARG A 821 -10.25 -29.99 -20.47
N ILE A 822 -9.66 -31.19 -20.51
CA ILE A 822 -9.74 -32.09 -21.66
C ILE A 822 -11.22 -32.28 -22.03
N ASN A 823 -11.57 -31.97 -23.29
CA ASN A 823 -12.93 -32.04 -23.86
C ASN A 823 -13.99 -31.10 -23.21
N SER A 824 -13.58 -30.17 -22.36
CA SER A 824 -14.50 -29.25 -21.66
C SER A 824 -15.21 -28.24 -22.57
N LYS A 825 -14.82 -28.14 -23.85
CA LYS A 825 -15.52 -27.34 -24.86
C LYS A 825 -16.84 -28.00 -25.31
N GLU A 826 -16.91 -29.32 -25.30
CA GLU A 826 -18.08 -30.09 -25.74
C GLU A 826 -18.93 -30.54 -24.55
N ASP A 827 -18.29 -31.03 -23.48
CA ASP A 827 -18.99 -31.49 -22.27
C ASP A 827 -18.27 -30.99 -21.01
N LYS A 828 -18.93 -30.08 -20.31
CA LYS A 828 -18.42 -29.50 -19.05
C LYS A 828 -18.34 -30.59 -17.98
N ASN A 829 -17.23 -30.60 -17.23
CA ASN A 829 -17.02 -31.55 -16.14
C ASN A 829 -17.89 -31.23 -14.92
N PHE A 830 -18.22 -29.94 -14.73
CA PHE A 830 -18.99 -29.46 -13.59
C PHE A 830 -20.20 -28.64 -14.04
N ASP A 831 -21.32 -28.82 -13.35
CA ASP A 831 -22.50 -27.98 -13.53
C ASP A 831 -22.35 -26.68 -12.72
N TYR A 832 -21.69 -26.75 -11.58
CA TYR A 832 -21.41 -25.61 -10.71
C TYR A 832 -19.97 -25.62 -10.22
N ILE A 833 -19.35 -24.44 -10.16
CA ILE A 833 -18.12 -24.21 -9.40
C ILE A 833 -18.39 -23.16 -8.31
N PHE A 834 -18.01 -23.51 -7.08
CA PHE A 834 -18.14 -22.66 -5.90
C PHE A 834 -16.77 -22.13 -5.52
N PHE A 835 -16.67 -20.80 -5.39
CA PHE A 835 -15.50 -20.12 -4.84
C PHE A 835 -15.86 -19.60 -3.46
N ASP A 836 -15.36 -20.24 -2.41
CA ASP A 836 -15.50 -19.72 -1.03
C ASP A 836 -14.31 -18.83 -0.68
N GLU A 837 -14.59 -17.77 0.07
CA GLU A 837 -13.67 -16.65 0.30
C GLU A 837 -13.20 -15.98 -1.01
N ALA A 838 -14.11 -15.79 -1.98
CA ALA A 838 -13.82 -15.21 -3.29
C ALA A 838 -13.31 -13.76 -3.25
N GLY A 839 -13.52 -13.03 -2.14
CA GLY A 839 -12.88 -11.73 -1.89
C GLY A 839 -11.35 -11.82 -1.71
N GLN A 840 -10.81 -13.03 -1.53
CA GLN A 840 -9.37 -13.30 -1.38
C GLN A 840 -8.76 -13.95 -2.65
N MET A 841 -9.40 -13.80 -3.80
CA MET A 841 -8.95 -14.38 -5.07
C MET A 841 -8.86 -13.32 -6.16
N SER A 842 -7.95 -13.49 -7.11
CA SER A 842 -7.91 -12.68 -8.34
C SER A 842 -8.89 -13.20 -9.39
N ILE A 843 -9.34 -12.31 -10.30
CA ILE A 843 -10.18 -12.67 -11.46
C ILE A 843 -9.50 -13.75 -12.30
N SER A 844 -8.18 -13.65 -12.50
CA SER A 844 -7.36 -14.63 -13.21
C SER A 844 -7.52 -16.06 -12.65
N LYS A 845 -7.49 -16.22 -11.32
CA LYS A 845 -7.68 -17.52 -10.64
C LYS A 845 -9.09 -18.07 -10.81
N VAL A 846 -10.11 -17.21 -10.80
CA VAL A 846 -11.51 -17.60 -11.05
C VAL A 846 -11.67 -18.11 -12.49
N ILE A 847 -11.14 -17.38 -13.48
CA ILE A 847 -11.17 -17.79 -14.89
C ILE A 847 -10.49 -19.14 -15.07
N ALA A 848 -9.24 -19.26 -14.63
CA ALA A 848 -8.43 -20.46 -14.81
C ALA A 848 -9.09 -21.74 -14.25
N SER A 849 -9.85 -21.59 -13.16
CA SER A 849 -10.53 -22.71 -12.51
C SER A 849 -11.92 -23.01 -13.09
N SER A 850 -12.56 -22.03 -13.75
CA SER A 850 -13.97 -22.12 -14.19
C SER A 850 -14.17 -22.66 -15.60
N LEU A 851 -13.10 -22.88 -16.37
CA LEU A 851 -13.21 -23.28 -17.78
C LEU A 851 -13.99 -24.58 -18.01
N SER A 852 -14.04 -25.47 -17.02
CA SER A 852 -14.76 -26.74 -17.07
C SER A 852 -16.13 -26.73 -16.37
N ALA A 853 -16.62 -25.56 -15.95
CA ALA A 853 -17.90 -25.38 -15.26
C ALA A 853 -18.96 -24.67 -16.13
N LYS A 854 -20.24 -24.95 -15.87
CA LYS A 854 -21.38 -24.24 -16.50
C LYS A 854 -21.76 -22.96 -15.76
N ASN A 855 -21.86 -23.02 -14.43
CA ASN A 855 -22.25 -21.89 -13.57
C ASN A 855 -21.18 -21.57 -12.54
N ILE A 856 -21.02 -20.27 -12.21
CA ILE A 856 -20.04 -19.78 -11.23
C ILE A 856 -20.76 -19.19 -10.01
N VAL A 857 -20.45 -19.68 -8.81
CA VAL A 857 -20.98 -19.14 -7.55
C VAL A 857 -19.82 -18.56 -6.73
N LEU A 858 -19.80 -17.25 -6.58
CA LEU A 858 -18.80 -16.52 -5.81
C LEU A 858 -19.34 -16.24 -4.42
N ILE A 859 -18.65 -16.72 -3.39
CA ILE A 859 -19.05 -16.59 -1.99
C ILE A 859 -17.92 -15.91 -1.23
N GLY A 860 -18.23 -14.82 -0.54
CA GLY A 860 -17.19 -14.10 0.18
C GLY A 860 -17.66 -12.75 0.67
N ASP A 861 -16.69 -11.91 1.00
CA ASP A 861 -16.92 -10.57 1.49
C ASP A 861 -15.67 -9.72 1.25
N HIS A 862 -15.76 -8.70 0.39
CA HIS A 862 -14.63 -7.82 0.07
C HIS A 862 -14.31 -6.80 1.18
N MET A 863 -15.21 -6.65 2.14
CA MET A 863 -14.99 -5.82 3.34
C MET A 863 -14.22 -6.57 4.43
N GLN A 864 -13.89 -7.85 4.23
CA GLN A 864 -12.98 -8.64 5.06
C GLN A 864 -11.58 -8.73 4.42
N LEU A 865 -10.65 -9.48 5.02
CA LEU A 865 -9.25 -9.53 4.59
C LEU A 865 -9.13 -9.83 3.09
N PRO A 866 -8.33 -9.06 2.33
CA PRO A 866 -8.13 -9.27 0.90
C PRO A 866 -7.12 -10.39 0.62
N GLN A 867 -6.90 -10.69 -0.66
CA GLN A 867 -5.73 -11.49 -1.05
C GLN A 867 -4.45 -10.73 -0.67
N PRO A 868 -3.44 -11.39 -0.07
CA PRO A 868 -2.11 -10.81 -0.01
C PRO A 868 -1.56 -10.66 -1.42
N THR A 869 -1.33 -9.42 -1.86
CA THR A 869 -0.69 -9.08 -3.14
C THR A 869 0.48 -8.13 -2.89
N THR A 870 1.53 -8.30 -3.67
CA THR A 870 2.74 -7.45 -3.69
C THR A 870 2.89 -6.72 -5.03
N GLY A 871 2.10 -7.12 -6.03
CA GLY A 871 2.00 -6.51 -7.35
C GLY A 871 1.19 -5.21 -7.34
N ASN A 872 1.79 -4.08 -7.74
CA ASN A 872 1.04 -2.88 -8.14
C ASN A 872 0.58 -3.05 -9.58
N ILE A 873 -0.51 -3.78 -9.79
CA ILE A 873 -1.19 -3.86 -11.08
C ILE A 873 -2.29 -2.80 -11.10
N GLU A 874 -2.21 -1.87 -12.04
CA GLU A 874 -3.28 -0.89 -12.28
C GLU A 874 -4.41 -1.50 -13.13
N GLY A 875 -5.61 -0.95 -12.99
CA GLY A 875 -6.79 -1.39 -13.73
C GLY A 875 -7.65 -2.43 -13.01
N GLU A 876 -8.79 -2.77 -13.60
CA GLU A 876 -9.82 -3.58 -12.97
C GLU A 876 -9.40 -5.04 -12.69
N SER A 877 -8.37 -5.55 -13.38
CA SER A 877 -7.86 -6.91 -13.18
C SER A 877 -7.23 -7.16 -11.80
N SER A 878 -6.82 -6.09 -11.10
CA SER A 878 -6.23 -6.17 -9.76
C SER A 878 -7.25 -6.35 -8.64
N LEU A 879 -8.53 -6.09 -8.92
CA LEU A 879 -9.63 -6.25 -7.99
C LEU A 879 -9.93 -7.74 -7.75
N SER A 880 -10.45 -8.06 -6.56
CA SER A 880 -11.11 -9.35 -6.37
C SER A 880 -12.35 -9.44 -7.27
N PRO A 881 -12.82 -10.65 -7.65
CA PRO A 881 -14.01 -10.79 -8.48
C PRO A 881 -15.26 -10.20 -7.83
N ILE A 882 -15.32 -10.09 -6.49
CA ILE A 882 -16.43 -9.45 -5.79
C ILE A 882 -16.34 -7.92 -5.93
N GLU A 883 -15.16 -7.33 -5.69
CA GLU A 883 -14.93 -5.89 -5.86
C GLU A 883 -15.17 -5.45 -7.30
N TYR A 884 -14.70 -6.24 -8.27
CA TYR A 884 -14.93 -6.02 -9.70
C TYR A 884 -16.42 -5.87 -10.06
N LEU A 885 -17.27 -6.67 -9.41
CA LEU A 885 -18.70 -6.74 -9.69
C LEU A 885 -19.52 -5.71 -8.88
N ILE A 886 -19.11 -5.41 -7.65
CA ILE A 886 -19.80 -4.46 -6.77
C ILE A 886 -19.37 -3.00 -7.04
N SER A 887 -18.18 -2.80 -7.61
CA SER A 887 -17.58 -1.48 -7.90
C SER A 887 -17.41 -0.67 -6.61
N GLU A 888 -17.91 0.57 -6.54
CA GLU A 888 -17.64 1.50 -5.42
C GLU A 888 -18.47 1.25 -4.16
N LYS A 889 -19.44 0.33 -4.20
CA LYS A 889 -20.31 0.02 -3.07
C LYS A 889 -19.67 -0.99 -2.11
N ASN A 890 -20.09 -0.95 -0.86
CA ASN A 890 -19.73 -1.93 0.14
C ASN A 890 -20.68 -3.12 0.16
N THR A 891 -21.89 -2.99 -0.41
CA THR A 891 -22.89 -4.06 -0.42
C THR A 891 -23.47 -4.38 -1.80
N ILE A 892 -23.66 -5.68 -2.08
CA ILE A 892 -24.29 -6.12 -3.32
C ILE A 892 -25.80 -5.88 -3.29
N SER A 893 -26.36 -5.36 -4.38
CA SER A 893 -27.81 -5.14 -4.51
C SER A 893 -28.55 -6.46 -4.80
N ASN A 894 -29.81 -6.55 -4.40
CA ASN A 894 -30.59 -7.81 -4.44
C ASN A 894 -30.84 -8.32 -5.87
N ASP A 895 -30.89 -7.42 -6.85
CA ASP A 895 -31.01 -7.69 -8.27
C ASP A 895 -29.71 -8.27 -8.87
N LYS A 896 -28.54 -7.82 -8.39
CA LYS A 896 -27.22 -8.25 -8.87
C LYS A 896 -26.64 -9.47 -8.17
N GLY A 897 -27.15 -9.82 -6.99
CA GLY A 897 -26.70 -10.98 -6.24
C GLY A 897 -27.49 -11.25 -4.97
N ILE A 898 -26.82 -11.87 -4.00
CA ILE A 898 -27.40 -12.22 -2.70
C ILE A 898 -26.57 -11.54 -1.61
N PHE A 899 -27.23 -10.71 -0.81
CA PHE A 899 -26.64 -10.12 0.39
C PHE A 899 -27.24 -10.79 1.62
N LEU A 900 -26.44 -11.49 2.42
CA LEU A 900 -26.91 -12.09 3.67
C LEU A 900 -27.02 -11.00 4.75
N ASP A 901 -28.23 -10.50 4.95
CA ASP A 901 -28.52 -9.31 5.77
C ASP A 901 -28.60 -9.54 7.28
N LYS A 902 -28.61 -10.79 7.77
CA LYS A 902 -28.74 -11.10 9.21
C LYS A 902 -27.51 -11.78 9.78
N SER A 903 -26.90 -11.16 10.79
CA SER A 903 -25.84 -11.76 11.60
C SER A 903 -26.43 -12.57 12.77
N TYR A 904 -26.02 -13.84 12.87
CA TYR A 904 -26.39 -14.78 13.93
C TYR A 904 -25.38 -14.83 15.08
N ARG A 905 -24.40 -13.91 15.07
CA ARG A 905 -23.28 -13.85 16.01
C ARG A 905 -23.39 -12.64 16.96
N MET A 906 -23.46 -11.45 16.40
CA MET A 906 -23.18 -10.20 17.10
C MET A 906 -24.43 -9.66 17.80
N HIS A 907 -24.30 -9.22 19.05
CA HIS A 907 -25.29 -8.38 19.73
C HIS A 907 -25.52 -7.08 18.94
N SER A 908 -26.72 -6.48 19.05
CA SER A 908 -27.10 -5.31 18.24
C SER A 908 -26.14 -4.13 18.39
N SER A 909 -25.63 -3.86 19.59
CA SER A 909 -24.68 -2.78 19.85
C SER A 909 -23.28 -2.98 19.25
N VAL A 910 -22.88 -4.22 18.92
CA VAL A 910 -21.66 -4.49 18.15
C VAL A 910 -21.98 -4.45 16.65
N CYS A 911 -23.11 -5.06 16.27
CA CYS A 911 -23.55 -5.16 14.89
C CYS A 911 -23.83 -3.79 14.25
N GLU A 912 -24.36 -2.83 15.01
CA GLU A 912 -24.70 -1.49 14.52
C GLU A 912 -23.47 -0.74 13.99
N PHE A 913 -22.37 -0.71 14.75
CA PHE A 913 -21.12 -0.10 14.29
C PHE A 913 -20.57 -0.80 13.04
N ILE A 914 -20.60 -2.13 13.02
CA ILE A 914 -20.13 -2.92 11.87
C ILE A 914 -20.99 -2.65 10.63
N SER A 915 -22.31 -2.61 10.81
CA SER A 915 -23.29 -2.38 9.75
C SER A 915 -23.16 -0.99 9.16
N ASP A 916 -23.10 0.03 10.01
CA ASP A 916 -22.94 1.42 9.59
C ASP A 916 -21.60 1.69 8.93
N SER A 917 -20.51 1.17 9.50
CA SER A 917 -19.17 1.45 8.97
C SER A 917 -18.84 0.64 7.72
N PHE A 918 -19.21 -0.64 7.66
CA PHE A 918 -18.72 -1.53 6.59
C PHE A 918 -19.80 -2.04 5.64
N TYR A 919 -21.10 -1.89 5.96
CA TYR A 919 -22.17 -2.53 5.18
C TYR A 919 -23.39 -1.61 4.95
N GLU A 920 -23.19 -0.30 4.85
CA GLU A 920 -24.23 0.67 4.44
C GLU A 920 -25.53 0.56 5.26
N LYS A 921 -25.43 0.20 6.55
CA LYS A 921 -26.57 -0.05 7.45
C LYS A 921 -27.51 -1.18 7.01
N ARG A 922 -27.08 -2.07 6.11
CA ARG A 922 -27.89 -3.21 5.61
C ARG A 922 -27.73 -4.50 6.42
N LEU A 923 -26.75 -4.56 7.32
CA LEU A 923 -26.53 -5.73 8.18
C LEU A 923 -27.26 -5.57 9.52
N ASP A 924 -28.15 -6.51 9.83
CA ASP A 924 -28.91 -6.55 11.07
C ASP A 924 -28.45 -7.68 12.00
N SER A 925 -28.67 -7.50 13.29
CA SER A 925 -28.49 -8.55 14.28
C SER A 925 -29.76 -9.40 14.39
N ASP A 926 -29.62 -10.73 14.37
CA ASP A 926 -30.73 -11.64 14.66
C ASP A 926 -31.36 -11.33 16.03
N ILE A 927 -32.68 -11.39 16.12
CA ILE A 927 -33.41 -10.95 17.31
C ILE A 927 -33.02 -11.72 18.58
N LEU A 928 -32.61 -12.98 18.46
CA LEU A 928 -32.16 -13.79 19.60
C LEU A 928 -30.82 -13.31 20.15
N ASN A 929 -30.01 -12.59 19.37
CA ASN A 929 -28.73 -12.08 19.84
C ASN A 929 -28.88 -11.00 20.92
N LYS A 930 -30.06 -10.34 21.03
CA LYS A 930 -30.37 -9.42 22.13
C LYS A 930 -30.41 -10.12 23.51
N ASN A 931 -30.57 -11.45 23.53
CA ASN A 931 -30.50 -12.22 24.76
C ASN A 931 -29.06 -12.36 25.28
N GLN A 932 -28.06 -12.07 24.43
CA GLN A 932 -26.66 -12.25 24.80
C GLN A 932 -26.21 -11.18 25.78
N LYS A 933 -25.73 -11.59 26.95
CA LYS A 933 -25.37 -10.69 28.05
C LYS A 933 -24.18 -11.21 28.83
N ILE A 934 -23.34 -10.30 29.29
CA ILE A 934 -22.26 -10.59 30.23
C ILE A 934 -22.68 -10.07 31.60
N ILE A 935 -22.60 -10.92 32.62
CA ILE A 935 -22.94 -10.62 34.00
C ILE A 935 -21.69 -10.79 34.86
N ILE A 936 -21.29 -9.71 35.50
CA ILE A 936 -20.09 -9.60 36.35
C ILE A 936 -20.54 -9.15 37.72
N ASN A 937 -20.11 -9.85 38.79
CA ASN A 937 -20.51 -9.52 40.17
C ASN A 937 -22.04 -9.31 40.34
N ASN A 938 -22.84 -10.16 39.67
CA ASN A 938 -24.32 -10.09 39.60
C ASN A 938 -24.90 -8.82 38.94
N LYS A 939 -24.09 -8.01 38.25
CA LYS A 939 -24.52 -6.86 37.45
C LYS A 939 -24.33 -7.14 35.96
N GLU A 940 -25.32 -6.74 35.16
CA GLU A 940 -25.21 -6.76 33.70
C GLU A 940 -24.28 -5.61 33.26
N ILE A 941 -23.28 -5.92 32.42
CA ILE A 941 -22.47 -4.90 31.77
C ILE A 941 -23.05 -4.55 30.40
N ASN A 942 -22.80 -3.33 29.95
CA ASN A 942 -23.22 -2.89 28.62
C ASN A 942 -22.45 -3.69 27.55
N ASN A 943 -23.20 -4.31 26.63
CA ASN A 943 -22.65 -4.91 25.42
C ASN A 943 -22.23 -3.82 24.43
N GLY A 944 -21.21 -4.07 23.60
CA GLY A 944 -20.79 -3.13 22.57
C GLY A 944 -19.28 -3.10 22.39
N ILE A 945 -18.82 -1.97 21.85
CA ILE A 945 -17.40 -1.72 21.59
C ILE A 945 -16.91 -0.64 22.56
N PHE A 946 -15.78 -0.90 23.22
CA PHE A 946 -15.13 -0.01 24.18
C PHE A 946 -13.70 0.24 23.73
N VAL A 947 -13.29 1.51 23.71
CA VAL A 947 -11.92 1.91 23.38
C VAL A 947 -11.21 2.33 24.67
N ALA A 948 -10.06 1.73 24.94
CA ALA A 948 -9.20 2.07 26.06
C ALA A 948 -7.95 2.80 25.53
N ASP A 949 -7.83 4.08 25.87
CA ASP A 949 -6.62 4.85 25.61
C ASP A 949 -5.63 4.64 26.75
N ILE A 950 -4.59 3.83 26.50
CA ILE A 950 -3.54 3.57 27.46
C ILE A 950 -2.38 4.49 27.12
N ASN A 951 -2.05 5.41 28.03
CA ASN A 951 -0.95 6.34 27.81
C ASN A 951 0.40 5.62 27.97
N HIS A 952 1.01 5.27 26.84
CA HIS A 952 2.37 4.75 26.74
C HIS A 952 3.15 5.50 25.64
N SER A 953 4.48 5.36 25.63
CA SER A 953 5.38 5.94 24.62
C SER A 953 6.42 4.92 24.16
N ASP A 954 6.97 5.10 22.96
CA ASP A 954 8.15 4.37 22.48
C ASP A 954 7.99 2.84 22.28
N TYR A 955 6.75 2.35 22.12
CA TYR A 955 6.46 0.95 21.76
C TYR A 955 6.05 0.84 20.30
N SER A 956 6.52 -0.20 19.63
CA SER A 956 6.24 -0.48 18.22
C SER A 956 5.44 -1.78 18.04
N VAL A 957 6.11 -2.95 18.09
CA VAL A 957 5.50 -4.28 17.83
C VAL A 957 5.20 -5.10 19.09
N GLN A 958 5.65 -4.63 20.25
CA GLN A 958 5.48 -5.29 21.55
C GLN A 958 5.33 -4.21 22.63
N ASN A 959 4.39 -4.36 23.56
CA ASN A 959 4.00 -3.38 24.56
C ASN A 959 3.54 -4.09 25.85
N ILE A 960 4.31 -3.88 26.93
CA ILE A 960 4.09 -4.57 28.20
C ILE A 960 2.93 -3.97 28.99
N GLU A 961 2.68 -2.67 28.88
CA GLU A 961 1.57 -1.97 29.53
C GLU A 961 0.24 -2.44 28.97
N GLU A 962 0.10 -2.56 27.65
CA GLU A 962 -1.08 -3.15 27.01
C GLU A 962 -1.23 -4.63 27.39
N ALA A 963 -0.14 -5.39 27.51
CA ALA A 963 -0.21 -6.80 27.93
C ALA A 963 -0.68 -6.95 29.39
N HIS A 964 -0.15 -6.14 30.31
CA HIS A 964 -0.58 -6.10 31.70
C HIS A 964 -2.04 -5.64 31.84
N PHE A 965 -2.45 -4.62 31.09
CA PHE A 965 -3.85 -4.18 31.09
C PHE A 965 -4.78 -5.27 30.56
N THR A 966 -4.38 -5.93 29.47
CA THR A 966 -5.09 -7.08 28.91
C THR A 966 -5.26 -8.18 29.95
N LYS A 967 -4.19 -8.52 30.69
CA LYS A 967 -4.21 -9.51 31.77
C LYS A 967 -5.19 -9.13 32.89
N ASN A 968 -5.13 -7.90 33.37
CA ASN A 968 -6.03 -7.41 34.42
C ASN A 968 -7.51 -7.54 33.98
N ILE A 969 -7.85 -7.09 32.78
CA ILE A 969 -9.20 -7.21 32.22
C ILE A 969 -9.59 -8.69 32.04
N TYR A 970 -8.68 -9.52 31.51
CA TYR A 970 -8.91 -10.95 31.30
C TYR A 970 -9.24 -11.68 32.62
N GLU A 971 -8.44 -11.46 33.67
CA GLU A 971 -8.63 -12.05 34.99
C GLU A 971 -9.94 -11.60 35.65
N LYS A 972 -10.34 -10.34 35.45
CA LYS A 972 -11.62 -9.81 35.92
C LYS A 972 -12.83 -10.37 35.18
N LEU A 973 -12.67 -10.81 33.93
CA LEU A 973 -13.75 -11.35 33.09
C LEU A 973 -13.94 -12.85 33.26
N ILE A 974 -12.87 -13.61 33.48
CA ILE A 974 -12.92 -15.07 33.64
C ILE A 974 -13.82 -15.46 34.83
N ASN A 975 -14.42 -16.66 34.79
CA ASN A 975 -15.31 -17.19 35.85
C ASN A 975 -16.63 -16.45 36.08
N ASN A 976 -16.86 -15.30 35.43
CA ASN A 976 -18.16 -14.62 35.41
C ASN A 976 -19.19 -15.35 34.54
N THR A 977 -20.39 -14.80 34.42
CA THR A 977 -21.50 -15.45 33.71
C THR A 977 -21.73 -14.82 32.34
N TRP A 978 -21.78 -15.65 31.30
CA TRP A 978 -22.30 -15.28 29.98
C TRP A 978 -23.65 -15.96 29.75
N ILE A 979 -24.65 -15.17 29.36
CA ILE A 979 -25.92 -15.67 28.84
C ILE A 979 -25.80 -15.67 27.32
N ASN A 980 -25.94 -16.83 26.70
CA ASN A 980 -25.88 -16.94 25.25
C ASN A 980 -27.23 -16.58 24.59
N ARG A 981 -27.26 -16.57 23.25
CA ARG A 981 -28.48 -16.22 22.49
C ARG A 981 -29.68 -17.13 22.74
N GLU A 982 -29.44 -18.36 23.22
CA GLU A 982 -30.46 -19.34 23.62
C GLU A 982 -30.90 -19.19 25.08
N ASN A 983 -30.52 -18.10 25.77
CA ASN A 983 -30.74 -17.87 27.21
C ASN A 983 -30.08 -18.89 28.14
N LYS A 984 -29.10 -19.66 27.65
CA LYS A 984 -28.33 -20.59 28.48
C LYS A 984 -27.22 -19.83 29.21
N LYS A 985 -27.23 -19.92 30.54
CA LYS A 985 -26.17 -19.42 31.41
C LYS A 985 -24.94 -20.33 31.32
N LYS A 986 -23.78 -19.77 31.01
CA LYS A 986 -22.49 -20.44 30.99
C LYS A 986 -21.50 -19.62 31.81
N LYS A 987 -20.55 -20.28 32.47
CA LYS A 987 -19.38 -19.59 33.02
C LYS A 987 -18.45 -19.22 31.87
N ILE A 988 -17.88 -18.03 31.93
CA ILE A 988 -16.87 -17.55 30.98
C ILE A 988 -15.57 -18.32 31.25
N THR A 989 -15.10 -19.03 30.22
CA THR A 989 -13.86 -19.81 30.24
C THR A 989 -12.84 -19.20 29.28
N GLN A 990 -11.64 -19.77 29.22
CA GLN A 990 -10.57 -19.31 28.33
C GLN A 990 -10.94 -19.40 26.85
N LYS A 991 -11.90 -20.26 26.49
CA LYS A 991 -12.43 -20.41 25.13
C LYS A 991 -13.43 -19.31 24.74
N ASP A 992 -13.89 -18.53 25.72
CA ASP A 992 -14.92 -17.51 25.55
C ASP A 992 -14.32 -16.08 25.47
N ILE A 993 -12.99 -15.97 25.53
CA ILE A 993 -12.25 -14.70 25.38
C ILE A 993 -11.18 -14.90 24.32
N LEU A 994 -11.25 -14.13 23.23
CA LEU A 994 -10.18 -14.05 22.24
C LEU A 994 -9.36 -12.80 22.48
N VAL A 995 -8.03 -12.94 22.49
CA VAL A 995 -7.11 -11.81 22.52
C VAL A 995 -6.38 -11.71 21.19
N VAL A 996 -6.52 -10.56 20.54
CA VAL A 996 -6.05 -10.35 19.18
C VAL A 996 -5.06 -9.20 19.15
N SER A 997 -3.96 -9.36 18.41
CA SER A 997 -3.03 -8.26 18.13
C SER A 997 -2.51 -8.35 16.69
N PRO A 998 -2.22 -7.21 16.02
CA PRO A 998 -1.61 -7.22 14.69
C PRO A 998 -0.23 -7.90 14.65
N PHE A 999 0.49 -7.93 15.77
CA PHE A 999 1.90 -8.35 15.81
C PHE A 999 2.10 -9.67 16.56
N ASN A 1000 2.87 -10.58 15.96
CA ASN A 1000 3.25 -11.84 16.62
C ASN A 1000 4.06 -11.60 17.90
N ALA A 1001 4.90 -10.56 17.95
CA ALA A 1001 5.69 -10.22 19.13
C ALA A 1001 4.79 -9.87 20.34
N GLN A 1002 3.75 -9.07 20.12
CA GLN A 1002 2.73 -8.81 21.14
C GLN A 1002 1.90 -10.05 21.47
N VAL A 1003 1.48 -10.83 20.48
CA VAL A 1003 0.78 -12.10 20.71
C VAL A 1003 1.57 -13.01 21.64
N ASN A 1004 2.88 -13.14 21.42
CA ASN A 1004 3.74 -13.96 22.25
C ASN A 1004 3.90 -13.37 23.66
N LEU A 1005 4.07 -12.05 23.79
CA LEU A 1005 4.13 -11.40 25.10
C LEU A 1005 2.87 -11.64 25.92
N ILE A 1006 1.70 -11.46 25.32
CA ILE A 1006 0.42 -11.69 26.00
C ILE A 1006 0.26 -13.18 26.35
N LYS A 1007 0.76 -14.12 25.53
CA LYS A 1007 0.78 -15.55 25.88
C LYS A 1007 1.71 -15.85 27.05
N GLU A 1008 2.84 -15.15 27.17
CA GLU A 1008 3.72 -15.29 28.34
C GLU A 1008 3.00 -14.81 29.61
N GLU A 1009 2.30 -13.68 29.52
CA GLU A 1009 1.56 -13.11 30.65
C GLU A 1009 0.30 -13.89 31.03
N ILE A 1010 -0.35 -14.51 30.03
CA ILE A 1010 -1.60 -15.26 30.14
C ILE A 1010 -1.52 -16.58 29.35
N PRO A 1011 -0.76 -17.60 29.83
CA PRO A 1011 -0.48 -18.83 29.08
C PRO A 1011 -1.72 -19.62 28.64
N GLU A 1012 -2.79 -19.52 29.40
CA GLU A 1012 -4.06 -20.24 29.18
C GLU A 1012 -4.98 -19.53 28.16
N ALA A 1013 -4.68 -18.30 27.76
CA ALA A 1013 -5.55 -17.49 26.90
C ALA A 1013 -5.46 -17.86 25.41
N GLN A 1014 -6.58 -17.69 24.69
CA GLN A 1014 -6.59 -17.79 23.25
C GLN A 1014 -6.07 -16.50 22.61
N VAL A 1015 -4.75 -16.44 22.39
CA VAL A 1015 -4.06 -15.28 21.80
C VAL A 1015 -3.54 -15.58 20.39
N GLY A 1016 -3.70 -14.64 19.47
CA GLY A 1016 -3.30 -14.81 18.08
C GLY A 1016 -3.44 -13.54 17.24
N THR A 1017 -2.95 -13.58 16.01
CA THR A 1017 -3.17 -12.50 15.06
C THR A 1017 -4.56 -12.58 14.45
N ILE A 1018 -5.00 -11.47 13.84
CA ILE A 1018 -6.30 -11.36 13.17
C ILE A 1018 -6.48 -12.45 12.12
N ASP A 1019 -5.44 -12.73 11.31
CA ASP A 1019 -5.45 -13.74 10.26
C ASP A 1019 -5.63 -15.17 10.83
N ASN A 1020 -5.10 -15.45 12.03
CA ASN A 1020 -5.21 -16.77 12.66
C ASN A 1020 -6.62 -17.06 13.20
N PHE A 1021 -7.37 -16.01 13.55
CA PHE A 1021 -8.73 -16.09 14.07
C PHE A 1021 -9.82 -15.94 13.00
N GLN A 1022 -9.46 -15.96 11.71
CA GLN A 1022 -10.46 -16.02 10.64
C GLN A 1022 -11.36 -17.24 10.83
N GLY A 1023 -12.67 -16.99 10.87
CA GLY A 1023 -13.71 -17.99 11.11
C GLY A 1023 -14.02 -18.30 12.58
N GLN A 1024 -13.20 -17.84 13.54
CA GLN A 1024 -13.47 -18.02 14.98
C GLN A 1024 -14.39 -16.91 15.51
N GLU A 1025 -14.95 -17.11 16.70
CA GLU A 1025 -15.85 -16.16 17.39
C GLU A 1025 -15.88 -16.43 18.89
N ALA A 1026 -16.06 -15.39 19.70
CA ALA A 1026 -16.15 -15.51 21.16
C ALA A 1026 -17.09 -14.46 21.78
N PRO A 1027 -17.68 -14.73 22.96
CA PRO A 1027 -18.42 -13.74 23.73
C PRO A 1027 -17.69 -12.41 23.89
N ILE A 1028 -16.39 -12.48 24.18
CA ILE A 1028 -15.54 -11.32 24.42
C ILE A 1028 -14.32 -11.36 23.49
N VAL A 1029 -13.96 -10.21 22.94
CA VAL A 1029 -12.72 -10.00 22.19
C VAL A 1029 -11.98 -8.82 22.78
N ILE A 1030 -10.68 -9.00 23.02
CA ILE A 1030 -9.76 -7.92 23.41
C ILE A 1030 -8.78 -7.72 22.26
N VAL A 1031 -8.63 -6.50 21.77
CA VAL A 1031 -7.73 -6.15 20.66
C VAL A 1031 -6.64 -5.22 21.19
N SER A 1032 -5.37 -5.62 21.08
CA SER A 1032 -4.20 -4.84 21.48
C SER A 1032 -3.46 -4.33 20.24
N TYR A 1033 -3.52 -3.01 19.98
CA TYR A 1033 -2.87 -2.39 18.81
C TYR A 1033 -1.39 -2.09 19.02
N THR A 1034 -0.90 -2.10 20.27
CA THR A 1034 0.52 -2.15 20.65
C THR A 1034 1.32 -0.88 20.42
N SER A 1035 1.29 -0.30 19.22
CA SER A 1035 2.13 0.84 18.86
C SER A 1035 1.70 2.12 19.60
N SER A 1036 2.67 2.93 20.05
CA SER A 1036 2.39 4.14 20.83
C SER A 1036 1.92 5.33 20.00
N ASP A 1037 2.49 5.51 18.81
CA ASP A 1037 2.31 6.71 18.00
C ASP A 1037 2.69 6.44 16.52
N PRO A 1038 2.37 7.37 15.60
CA PRO A 1038 2.68 7.25 14.17
C PRO A 1038 4.14 6.98 13.84
N GLU A 1039 5.09 7.49 14.63
CA GLU A 1039 6.54 7.34 14.39
C GLU A 1039 6.99 5.90 14.70
N ASN A 1040 6.24 5.21 15.56
CA ASN A 1040 6.50 3.83 15.99
C ASN A 1040 5.68 2.77 15.24
N ILE A 1041 4.81 3.15 14.28
CA ILE A 1041 4.02 2.19 13.50
C ILE A 1041 4.95 1.36 12.60
N PRO A 1042 5.01 0.04 12.79
CA PRO A 1042 5.82 -0.85 11.95
C PRO A 1042 5.04 -1.29 10.71
N ARG A 1043 5.75 -1.61 9.62
CA ARG A 1043 5.19 -2.16 8.36
C ARG A 1043 4.23 -1.21 7.58
N GLY A 1044 4.28 0.09 7.84
CA GLY A 1044 3.51 1.10 7.11
C GLY A 1044 2.03 1.19 7.52
N SER A 1045 1.37 2.29 7.14
CA SER A 1045 -0.03 2.57 7.45
C SER A 1045 -1.00 1.55 6.82
N ASP A 1046 -0.70 1.08 5.61
CA ASP A 1046 -1.53 0.13 4.86
C ASP A 1046 -1.83 -1.15 5.65
N PHE A 1047 -0.84 -1.65 6.41
CA PHE A 1047 -1.00 -2.84 7.24
C PHE A 1047 -1.64 -2.51 8.60
N PHE A 1048 -1.20 -1.44 9.25
CA PHE A 1048 -1.60 -1.11 10.61
C PHE A 1048 -3.04 -0.60 10.70
N PHE A 1049 -3.41 0.32 9.81
CA PHE A 1049 -4.74 0.93 9.73
C PHE A 1049 -5.67 0.19 8.76
N ASP A 1050 -5.41 -1.08 8.45
CA ASP A 1050 -6.28 -1.87 7.58
C ASP A 1050 -7.69 -1.98 8.18
N PHE A 1051 -8.65 -1.31 7.56
CA PHE A 1051 -10.04 -1.30 8.01
C PHE A 1051 -10.70 -2.69 7.90
N ARG A 1052 -10.21 -3.55 7.01
CA ARG A 1052 -10.69 -4.94 6.88
C ARG A 1052 -10.23 -5.77 8.07
N ARG A 1053 -9.00 -5.53 8.56
CA ARG A 1053 -8.50 -6.11 9.82
C ARG A 1053 -9.30 -5.63 11.02
N LEU A 1054 -9.64 -4.34 11.07
CA LEU A 1054 -10.51 -3.76 12.10
C LEU A 1054 -11.92 -4.37 12.09
N ASN A 1055 -12.55 -4.47 10.91
CA ASN A 1055 -13.84 -5.14 10.72
C ASN A 1055 -13.78 -6.59 11.22
N VAL A 1056 -12.76 -7.33 10.79
CA VAL A 1056 -12.58 -8.73 11.19
C VAL A 1056 -12.35 -8.87 12.68
N SER A 1057 -11.57 -8.02 13.33
CA SER A 1057 -11.25 -8.11 14.77
C SER A 1057 -12.48 -7.84 15.63
N ILE A 1058 -13.21 -6.75 15.36
CA ILE A 1058 -14.43 -6.38 16.10
C ILE A 1058 -15.53 -7.42 15.90
N SER A 1059 -15.75 -7.86 14.65
CA SER A 1059 -16.82 -8.80 14.31
C SER A 1059 -16.60 -10.25 14.79
N ARG A 1060 -15.49 -10.54 15.49
CA ARG A 1060 -15.32 -11.79 16.25
C ARG A 1060 -16.10 -11.79 17.57
N ALA A 1061 -16.42 -10.61 18.11
CA ALA A 1061 -17.14 -10.49 19.37
C ALA A 1061 -18.62 -10.80 19.21
N LYS A 1062 -19.18 -11.61 20.11
CA LYS A 1062 -20.63 -11.81 20.22
C LYS A 1062 -21.27 -10.71 21.05
N CYS A 1063 -20.63 -10.29 22.15
CA CYS A 1063 -21.19 -9.34 23.11
C CYS A 1063 -20.31 -8.09 23.27
N LEU A 1064 -19.01 -8.29 23.50
CA LEU A 1064 -18.11 -7.25 23.98
C LEU A 1064 -16.80 -7.25 23.17
N ALA A 1065 -16.46 -6.10 22.60
CA ALA A 1065 -15.16 -5.84 22.00
C ALA A 1065 -14.45 -4.73 22.79
N ILE A 1066 -13.27 -5.02 23.31
CA ILE A 1066 -12.42 -4.07 24.03
C ILE A 1066 -11.19 -3.79 23.17
N ILE A 1067 -10.97 -2.54 22.79
CA ILE A 1067 -9.89 -2.15 21.87
C ILE A 1067 -8.93 -1.25 22.63
N LEU A 1068 -7.70 -1.72 22.81
CA LEU A 1068 -6.60 -0.94 23.36
C LEU A 1068 -5.95 -0.21 22.19
N LEU A 1069 -6.09 1.11 22.17
CA LEU A 1069 -5.60 1.97 21.10
C LEU A 1069 -5.15 3.30 21.71
N ASN A 1070 -3.85 3.58 21.62
CA ASN A 1070 -3.32 4.87 22.04
C ASN A 1070 -3.82 5.99 21.13
N SER A 1071 -4.44 7.03 21.69
CA SER A 1071 -5.02 8.13 20.92
C SER A 1071 -4.00 8.89 20.07
N LYS A 1072 -2.72 8.87 20.45
CA LYS A 1072 -1.63 9.47 19.65
C LYS A 1072 -1.51 8.85 18.27
N LEU A 1073 -1.90 7.59 18.07
CA LEU A 1073 -1.92 6.94 16.75
C LEU A 1073 -2.80 7.68 15.74
N LEU A 1074 -3.89 8.31 16.21
CA LEU A 1074 -4.79 9.10 15.38
C LEU A 1074 -4.14 10.41 14.90
N ASN A 1075 -2.89 10.70 15.31
CA ASN A 1075 -2.11 11.83 14.83
C ASN A 1075 -1.42 11.58 13.49
N PHE A 1076 -1.59 10.40 12.91
CA PHE A 1076 -0.94 10.01 11.66
C PHE A 1076 -1.25 11.00 10.51
N TYR A 1077 -0.21 11.40 9.80
CA TYR A 1077 -0.32 12.25 8.61
C TYR A 1077 -0.54 11.35 7.38
N CYS A 1078 -1.74 11.42 6.79
CA CYS A 1078 -2.09 10.63 5.62
C CYS A 1078 -1.48 11.26 4.36
N SER A 1079 -0.52 10.56 3.76
CA SER A 1079 0.09 10.96 2.48
C SER A 1079 -0.65 10.45 1.24
N SER A 1080 -1.60 9.53 1.43
CA SER A 1080 -2.48 8.96 0.40
C SER A 1080 -3.95 9.07 0.81
N ILE A 1081 -4.86 8.95 -0.16
CA ILE A 1081 -6.31 9.01 0.07
C ILE A 1081 -6.79 7.75 0.79
N GLU A 1082 -6.19 6.62 0.43
CA GLU A 1082 -6.42 5.32 1.02
C GLU A 1082 -6.04 5.33 2.51
N ASP A 1083 -4.96 6.01 2.90
CA ASP A 1083 -4.62 6.23 4.31
C ASP A 1083 -5.69 7.04 5.04
N MET A 1084 -6.27 8.07 4.41
CA MET A 1084 -7.35 8.85 5.03
C MET A 1084 -8.59 8.00 5.26
N GLU A 1085 -9.00 7.21 4.26
CA GLU A 1085 -10.16 6.32 4.36
C GLU A 1085 -9.93 5.27 5.46
N ARG A 1086 -8.76 4.64 5.48
CA ARG A 1086 -8.34 3.69 6.53
C ARG A 1086 -8.43 4.30 7.92
N LEU A 1087 -7.80 5.45 8.13
CA LEU A 1087 -7.73 6.11 9.43
C LEU A 1087 -9.08 6.66 9.88
N ASN A 1088 -9.98 7.03 8.94
CA ASN A 1088 -11.34 7.47 9.25
C ASN A 1088 -12.11 6.44 10.09
N TYR A 1089 -11.96 5.14 9.81
CA TYR A 1089 -12.60 4.08 10.61
C TYR A 1089 -12.11 4.05 12.06
N PHE A 1090 -10.83 4.34 12.30
CA PHE A 1090 -10.25 4.40 13.64
C PHE A 1090 -10.66 5.68 14.38
N CYS A 1091 -10.76 6.81 13.68
CA CYS A 1091 -11.30 8.04 14.26
C CYS A 1091 -12.77 7.85 14.66
N LYS A 1092 -13.58 7.21 13.81
CA LYS A 1092 -14.98 6.86 14.09
C LYS A 1092 -15.13 5.92 15.28
N LEU A 1093 -14.19 5.00 15.45
CA LEU A 1093 -14.16 4.11 16.60
C LEU A 1093 -13.91 4.89 17.90
N ASN A 1094 -12.97 5.85 17.87
CA ASN A 1094 -12.62 6.67 19.03
C ASN A 1094 -13.70 7.70 19.40
N SER A 1095 -14.61 8.03 18.46
CA SER A 1095 -15.75 8.93 18.72
C SER A 1095 -16.95 8.24 19.37
N LEU A 1096 -16.88 6.94 19.69
CA LEU A 1096 -17.95 6.22 20.36
C LEU A 1096 -18.11 6.68 21.82
N ASP A 1097 -19.37 6.93 22.25
CA ASP A 1097 -19.72 7.38 23.60
C ASP A 1097 -19.48 6.34 24.73
N ASN A 1098 -18.98 5.15 24.39
CA ASN A 1098 -18.76 4.06 25.34
C ASN A 1098 -17.47 4.26 26.13
N ASN A 1099 -17.59 4.86 27.32
CA ASN A 1099 -16.47 5.11 28.22
C ASN A 1099 -15.95 3.80 28.86
N ILE A 1100 -14.68 3.47 28.61
CA ILE A 1100 -13.97 2.33 29.24
C ILE A 1100 -13.94 2.43 30.77
N ASP A 1101 -13.86 3.63 31.35
CA ASP A 1101 -13.84 3.83 32.79
C ASP A 1101 -15.14 3.31 33.44
N LYS A 1102 -16.28 3.43 32.75
CA LYS A 1102 -17.55 2.85 33.25
C LYS A 1102 -17.49 1.32 33.27
N LEU A 1103 -16.86 0.71 32.26
CA LEU A 1103 -16.64 -0.73 32.22
C LEU A 1103 -15.70 -1.16 33.36
N ILE A 1104 -14.54 -0.51 33.49
CA ILE A 1104 -13.54 -0.80 34.54
C ILE A 1104 -14.16 -0.65 35.94
N ASN A 1105 -14.87 0.43 36.21
CA ASN A 1105 -15.58 0.64 37.49
C ASN A 1105 -16.65 -0.41 37.79
N THR A 1106 -17.14 -1.15 36.79
CA THR A 1106 -18.07 -2.26 36.99
C THR A 1106 -17.34 -3.60 37.19
N LEU A 1107 -16.09 -3.69 36.71
CA LEU A 1107 -15.21 -4.83 36.89
C LEU A 1107 -14.53 -4.84 38.27
N ASP A 1108 -14.22 -3.66 38.81
CA ASP A 1108 -13.81 -3.43 40.21
C ASP A 1108 -15.01 -3.51 41.18
#